data_AF-A0A8C7IEN2-F1
#
_entry.id   AF-A0A8C7IEN2-F1
#
_cell.length_a   1.000
_cell.length_b   1.000
_cell.length_c   1.000
_cell.angle_alpha   90.00
_cell.angle_beta   90.00
_cell.angle_gamma   90.00
#
_symmetry.space_group_name_H-M   'P 1'
#
loop_
_entity.id
_entity.type
_entity.pdbx_description
1 polymer ?
#
loop_
_entity_poly.entity_id
_entity_poly.type
_entity_poly.pdbx_seq_one_letter_code
_entity_poly.pdbx_strand_id
1 'polypeptide(L)'
;ILIYNDGLPWPNPDCTGPVVHPPMGLPITGGCDTAWIRTRGGSDSSCTGMKCIHITHHVKEGCEKADPRQFELLKVLGQGSFGKVFLVRKVTGPDAGQLYAMKVLKKASLKVRDRVRTKMERDILVEVNHPFIVKLHYAFQTEGKLYLILDFLRGGDVFTRLSKEVMFTEEDVKFYLAELALALDHLHHLGIVYRDLKPENILLDEAGHIKLTDFGLSKESVDVDKKAYSFCGTVEYMAPEVVNRRGHTQSADWWSLGVLMFEMLTGTLPFQGKDRNETMNMILKAKLGMPQFLSVEAQSLLRMLFKRNPANRLGAGADGVEEIKRHAFFSSIDWNKLYRTELQPPFKPAAGKPDDTFCFDPEFTAKTPKDSPGIPPSANAHQLFKGFSFVAPASLDDKKGSPLLSILPIVQMHGGSAQFSDLYELQEDIGVGSYSICKRCVHRVSVMDYAVKIIDKGKRDPSEEIEILMRYAQHPNIITLKDVYDEGRYVYVVTELMKGGELLDKILRQKFFSEREASSVLYTITKTVHYLHCQGVVHRDLKPSNILYMDDSGNPDSIRICDFGFSKQLRGGNGLLLTPCYTANFVAPEVLMRQGYDAACDIWSLGVLLYTMLAGYTPFANGPKDTPEEILLRMGSGKFSLSGGNWDMVSDSSKDLLSKMLHVDPHQRYSAEQVLKHAWITQRDTLPHFQLARHDAPHLVKGAMAATYSALGHKTCQPVLEPVAASSLAQRRNMKKLTSIDM
;
A
#
# COMPACT_ATOMS: atom_id res chain seq x y z
N ILE A 1 1.21 -17.71 32.94
CA ILE A 1 0.68 -17.44 34.30
C ILE A 1 -0.13 -18.64 34.74
N LEU A 2 0.38 -19.38 35.73
CA LEU A 2 -0.30 -20.44 36.47
C LEU A 2 -1.32 -19.81 37.42
N ILE A 3 -2.55 -20.32 37.46
CA ILE A 3 -3.45 -20.17 38.62
C ILE A 3 -4.23 -21.49 38.78
N TYR A 4 -4.02 -22.11 39.93
CA TYR A 4 -4.75 -23.22 40.54
C TYR A 4 -5.91 -22.67 41.41
N ASN A 5 -6.76 -23.58 41.91
CA ASN A 5 -7.80 -23.43 42.96
C ASN A 5 -9.17 -22.92 42.51
N ASP A 6 -10.33 -23.41 42.99
CA ASP A 6 -10.78 -24.50 43.88
C ASP A 6 -12.26 -24.72 43.48
N GLY A 7 -12.80 -25.94 43.32
CA GLY A 7 -13.31 -26.79 44.40
C GLY A 7 -14.71 -26.36 44.89
N LEU A 8 -15.79 -27.02 44.43
CA LEU A 8 -17.08 -27.35 45.12
C LEU A 8 -18.21 -27.75 44.10
N PRO A 9 -19.26 -28.51 44.50
CA PRO A 9 -19.40 -29.94 44.21
C PRO A 9 -20.50 -30.30 43.19
N TRP A 10 -20.38 -31.50 42.63
CA TRP A 10 -21.40 -32.16 41.81
C TRP A 10 -22.59 -32.65 42.66
N PRO A 11 -23.84 -32.53 42.20
CA PRO A 11 -24.93 -33.39 42.64
C PRO A 11 -25.23 -34.47 41.59
N ASN A 12 -25.00 -35.71 42.04
CA ASN A 12 -25.58 -37.02 41.74
C ASN A 12 -25.84 -37.57 40.32
N PRO A 13 -25.59 -38.88 40.13
CA PRO A 13 -25.79 -39.62 38.89
C PRO A 13 -27.15 -40.32 38.90
N ASP A 14 -27.95 -40.17 37.84
CA ASP A 14 -29.00 -41.14 37.50
C ASP A 14 -29.41 -40.94 36.05
N CYS A 15 -28.87 -41.78 35.17
CA CYS A 15 -29.45 -42.17 33.89
C CYS A 15 -28.67 -43.37 33.35
N THR A 16 -29.01 -44.55 33.86
CA THR A 16 -28.66 -45.85 33.28
C THR A 16 -29.41 -46.05 31.96
N GLY A 17 -28.69 -46.16 30.85
CA GLY A 17 -29.19 -46.64 29.56
C GLY A 17 -28.24 -47.71 28.99
N PRO A 18 -28.73 -48.72 28.23
CA PRO A 18 -28.02 -49.97 28.03
C PRO A 18 -26.83 -49.83 27.07
N VAL A 19 -25.71 -50.42 27.47
CA VAL A 19 -24.54 -50.68 26.60
C VAL A 19 -24.89 -51.86 25.69
N VAL A 20 -24.92 -51.63 24.38
CA VAL A 20 -25.04 -52.70 23.38
C VAL A 20 -23.65 -52.96 22.79
N HIS A 21 -23.10 -54.15 23.04
CA HIS A 21 -21.89 -54.65 22.38
C HIS A 21 -22.20 -55.05 20.92
N PRO A 22 -21.28 -54.82 19.96
CA PRO A 22 -21.44 -55.34 18.60
C PRO A 22 -21.15 -56.86 18.56
N PRO A 23 -21.77 -57.61 17.63
CA PRO A 23 -21.56 -59.05 17.49
C PRO A 23 -20.15 -59.35 16.94
N MET A 24 -19.47 -60.34 17.51
CA MET A 24 -18.17 -60.83 17.05
C MET A 24 -18.32 -61.73 15.82
N GLY A 25 -17.48 -61.49 14.80
CA GLY A 25 -17.10 -62.49 13.80
C GLY A 25 -16.93 -61.94 12.38
N LEU A 26 -15.67 -61.67 11.98
CA LEU A 26 -15.03 -61.89 10.65
C LEU A 26 -13.75 -61.01 10.53
N PRO A 27 -12.75 -61.41 9.70
CA PRO A 27 -11.35 -61.10 9.92
C PRO A 27 -10.90 -59.71 9.47
N ILE A 28 -9.87 -59.21 10.16
CA ILE A 28 -9.19 -57.94 9.91
C ILE A 28 -8.35 -58.05 8.62
N THR A 29 -8.78 -57.37 7.56
CA THR A 29 -7.90 -56.98 6.44
C THR A 29 -8.31 -55.61 5.89
N GLY A 30 -7.43 -54.61 6.02
CA GLY A 30 -7.56 -53.27 5.41
C GLY A 30 -8.06 -52.19 6.38
N GLY A 31 -7.16 -51.32 6.82
CA GLY A 31 -7.47 -50.21 7.73
C GLY A 31 -8.38 -49.15 7.10
N CYS A 32 -9.68 -49.19 7.44
CA CYS A 32 -10.66 -48.16 7.15
C CYS A 32 -11.45 -47.89 8.43
N ASP A 33 -11.22 -46.74 9.08
CA ASP A 33 -11.94 -46.36 10.31
C ASP A 33 -13.16 -45.51 9.95
N THR A 34 -14.36 -46.11 10.03
CA THR A 34 -15.67 -45.42 9.90
C THR A 34 -16.19 -44.95 11.26
N ALA A 35 -16.67 -43.71 11.37
CA ALA A 35 -17.37 -43.20 12.55
C ALA A 35 -18.85 -42.92 12.23
N TRP A 36 -19.76 -43.28 13.16
CA TRP A 36 -21.21 -43.18 13.00
C TRP A 36 -21.79 -42.05 13.85
N ILE A 37 -22.62 -41.17 13.27
CA ILE A 37 -23.38 -40.14 14.00
C ILE A 37 -24.87 -40.29 13.65
N ARG A 38 -25.73 -40.15 14.66
CA ARG A 38 -27.19 -40.26 14.55
C ARG A 38 -27.78 -38.85 14.37
N THR A 39 -28.45 -38.59 13.25
CA THR A 39 -29.20 -37.32 13.03
C THR A 39 -30.71 -37.54 13.23
N ARG A 40 -31.40 -36.56 13.84
CA ARG A 40 -32.86 -36.50 13.91
C ARG A 40 -33.37 -35.65 12.75
N GLY A 41 -34.20 -36.24 11.88
CA GLY A 41 -35.03 -35.50 10.93
C GLY A 41 -36.39 -35.17 11.56
N GLY A 42 -36.91 -33.97 11.27
CA GLY A 42 -38.24 -33.54 11.69
C GLY A 42 -39.34 -34.15 10.82
N SER A 43 -40.42 -34.56 11.50
CA SER A 43 -41.80 -34.84 11.05
C SER A 43 -42.00 -35.50 9.67
N ASP A 44 -41.81 -36.81 9.58
CA ASP A 44 -42.91 -37.77 9.40
C ASP A 44 -42.35 -39.20 9.44
N SER A 45 -43.24 -40.15 9.75
CA SER A 45 -42.95 -41.52 10.17
C SER A 45 -42.19 -42.38 9.13
N SER A 46 -41.25 -43.17 9.67
CA SER A 46 -40.62 -44.38 9.08
C SER A 46 -39.61 -44.24 7.92
N CYS A 47 -38.35 -43.93 8.25
CA CYS A 47 -37.14 -44.62 7.77
C CYS A 47 -35.88 -43.98 8.37
N THR A 48 -35.18 -44.69 9.27
CA THR A 48 -33.88 -44.27 9.82
C THR A 48 -32.76 -44.62 8.84
N GLY A 49 -32.30 -43.65 8.05
CA GLY A 49 -31.11 -43.82 7.20
C GLY A 49 -29.83 -43.43 7.95
N MET A 50 -28.94 -44.39 8.22
CA MET A 50 -27.55 -44.10 8.60
C MET A 50 -26.80 -43.56 7.37
N LYS A 51 -26.22 -42.35 7.45
CA LYS A 51 -25.33 -41.83 6.40
C LYS A 51 -23.88 -41.91 6.86
N CYS A 52 -23.07 -42.69 6.14
CA CYS A 52 -21.64 -42.82 6.37
C CYS A 52 -20.91 -41.59 5.78
N ILE A 53 -20.15 -40.85 6.60
CA ILE A 53 -19.21 -39.84 6.09
C ILE A 53 -17.82 -40.48 6.15
N HIS A 54 -17.26 -40.77 4.98
CA HIS A 54 -15.85 -41.18 4.88
C HIS A 54 -14.95 -40.00 5.24
N ILE A 55 -14.03 -40.19 6.20
CA ILE A 55 -12.91 -39.27 6.42
C ILE A 55 -11.91 -39.51 5.28
N THR A 56 -12.22 -39.04 4.07
CA THR A 56 -11.34 -39.16 2.91
C THR A 56 -10.27 -38.09 2.94
N HIS A 57 -9.03 -38.51 2.71
CA HIS A 57 -8.02 -37.64 2.10
C HIS A 57 -8.67 -36.93 0.89
N HIS A 58 -8.81 -35.61 0.91
CA HIS A 58 -9.22 -34.84 -0.28
C HIS A 58 -8.03 -34.67 -1.23
N VAL A 59 -7.47 -35.79 -1.67
CA VAL A 59 -6.59 -35.85 -2.84
C VAL A 59 -7.41 -36.59 -3.90
N LYS A 60 -7.78 -35.89 -4.98
CA LYS A 60 -8.42 -36.53 -6.14
C LYS A 60 -7.52 -37.69 -6.60
N GLU A 61 -8.08 -38.86 -6.88
CA GLU A 61 -7.31 -39.97 -7.46
C GLU A 61 -6.54 -39.47 -8.69
N GLY A 62 -5.21 -39.61 -8.67
CA GLY A 62 -4.31 -39.16 -9.75
C GLY A 62 -3.57 -37.83 -9.53
N CYS A 63 -3.82 -37.08 -8.44
CA CYS A 63 -3.04 -35.88 -8.12
C CYS A 63 -1.76 -36.21 -7.30
N GLU A 64 -0.61 -35.66 -7.70
CA GLU A 64 0.65 -35.79 -6.94
C GLU A 64 0.47 -35.28 -5.50
N LYS A 65 0.99 -36.04 -4.52
CA LYS A 65 1.03 -35.57 -3.12
C LYS A 65 1.94 -34.34 -3.03
N ALA A 66 1.41 -33.24 -2.48
CA ALA A 66 2.20 -32.03 -2.25
C ALA A 66 3.35 -32.28 -1.27
N ASP A 67 4.58 -31.86 -1.62
CA ASP A 67 5.82 -32.05 -0.86
C ASP A 67 6.61 -30.74 -0.76
N PRO A 68 7.29 -30.44 0.36
CA PRO A 68 8.10 -29.22 0.48
C PRO A 68 9.12 -29.03 -0.64
N ARG A 69 9.68 -30.11 -1.20
CA ARG A 69 10.69 -30.06 -2.27
C ARG A 69 10.14 -29.53 -3.61
N GLN A 70 8.82 -29.48 -3.76
CA GLN A 70 8.15 -28.91 -4.93
C GLN A 70 8.10 -27.37 -4.88
N PHE A 71 8.61 -26.76 -3.81
CA PHE A 71 8.59 -25.32 -3.58
C PHE A 71 10.00 -24.81 -3.24
N GLU A 72 10.55 -23.98 -4.12
CA GLU A 72 11.80 -23.26 -3.90
C GLU A 72 11.57 -22.08 -2.96
N LEU A 73 12.33 -21.98 -1.87
CA LEU A 73 12.25 -20.86 -0.93
C LEU A 73 13.03 -19.65 -1.47
N LEU A 74 12.34 -18.52 -1.70
CA LEU A 74 12.95 -17.31 -2.23
C LEU A 74 13.27 -16.29 -1.14
N LYS A 75 12.30 -15.94 -0.29
CA LYS A 75 12.44 -14.89 0.75
C LYS A 75 11.62 -15.23 1.99
N VAL A 76 11.99 -14.67 3.14
CA VAL A 76 11.12 -14.69 4.34
C VAL A 76 10.22 -13.45 4.29
N LEU A 77 8.90 -13.66 4.28
CA LEU A 77 7.91 -12.57 4.25
C LEU A 77 7.49 -12.13 5.65
N GLY A 78 7.55 -13.04 6.62
CA GLY A 78 7.18 -12.75 8.01
C GLY A 78 7.52 -13.88 8.98
N GLN A 79 7.55 -13.56 10.27
CA GLN A 79 7.78 -14.51 11.34
C GLN A 79 6.86 -14.20 12.51
N GLY A 80 6.08 -15.19 12.94
CA GLY A 80 5.23 -15.13 14.13
C GLY A 80 5.71 -16.08 15.22
N SER A 81 5.01 -16.09 16.35
CA SER A 81 5.33 -16.94 17.52
C SER A 81 5.29 -18.45 17.23
N PHE A 82 4.51 -18.88 16.24
CA PHE A 82 4.28 -20.31 15.96
C PHE A 82 4.77 -20.79 14.59
N GLY A 83 5.28 -19.89 13.75
CA GLY A 83 5.63 -20.21 12.37
C GLY A 83 6.31 -19.09 11.59
N LYS A 84 6.78 -19.44 10.40
CA LYS A 84 7.39 -18.52 9.43
C LYS A 84 6.58 -18.51 8.14
N VAL A 85 6.54 -17.37 7.47
CA VAL A 85 5.95 -17.22 6.14
C VAL A 85 7.05 -16.95 5.14
N PHE A 86 7.10 -17.74 4.07
CA PHE A 86 8.08 -17.62 3.01
C PHE A 86 7.42 -17.27 1.68
N LEU A 87 8.09 -16.48 0.86
CA LEU A 87 7.82 -16.42 -0.56
C LEU A 87 8.44 -17.65 -1.21
N VAL A 88 7.65 -18.39 -1.96
CA VAL A 88 8.10 -19.62 -2.62
C VAL A 88 7.71 -19.63 -4.09
N ARG A 89 8.53 -20.31 -4.89
CA ARG A 89 8.23 -20.62 -6.29
C ARG A 89 7.95 -22.10 -6.43
N LYS A 90 6.82 -22.46 -7.05
CA LYS A 90 6.56 -23.86 -7.35
C LYS A 90 7.49 -24.33 -8.48
N VAL A 91 8.16 -25.47 -8.33
CA VAL A 91 9.15 -25.96 -9.31
C VAL A 91 8.66 -27.13 -10.15
N THR A 92 7.57 -27.79 -9.76
CA THR A 92 7.01 -28.95 -10.49
C THR A 92 5.50 -28.83 -10.67
N GLY A 93 4.94 -29.60 -11.60
CA GLY A 93 3.50 -29.65 -11.87
C GLY A 93 2.99 -28.57 -12.83
N PRO A 94 1.66 -28.49 -13.04
CA PRO A 94 1.05 -27.65 -14.09
C PRO A 94 1.15 -26.13 -13.85
N ASP A 95 1.42 -25.72 -12.62
CA ASP A 95 1.61 -24.36 -12.10
C ASP A 95 3.08 -24.11 -11.70
N ALA A 96 4.03 -24.85 -12.28
CA ALA A 96 5.45 -24.58 -12.12
C ALA A 96 5.79 -23.14 -12.57
N GLY A 97 6.66 -22.48 -11.81
CA GLY A 97 7.02 -21.07 -11.97
C GLY A 97 6.15 -20.09 -11.16
N GLN A 98 4.95 -20.50 -10.73
CA GLN A 98 4.03 -19.67 -9.97
C GLN A 98 4.56 -19.37 -8.56
N LEU A 99 4.29 -18.15 -8.09
CA LEU A 99 4.69 -17.67 -6.77
C LEU A 99 3.56 -17.82 -5.76
N TYR A 100 3.92 -18.22 -4.54
CA TYR A 100 3.00 -18.43 -3.42
C TYR A 100 3.58 -17.94 -2.10
N ALA A 101 2.70 -17.72 -1.12
CA ALA A 101 3.08 -17.55 0.27
C ALA A 101 2.98 -18.89 1.01
N MET A 102 4.10 -19.40 1.52
CA MET A 102 4.16 -20.64 2.30
C MET A 102 4.21 -20.32 3.80
N LYS A 103 3.13 -20.60 4.53
CA LYS A 103 3.08 -20.55 5.99
C LYS A 103 3.52 -21.91 6.55
N VAL A 104 4.61 -21.91 7.33
CA VAL A 104 5.21 -23.10 7.94
C VAL A 104 5.05 -23.05 9.45
N LEU A 105 4.37 -24.04 10.04
CA LEU A 105 4.18 -24.15 11.49
C LEU A 105 4.88 -25.39 12.05
N LYS A 106 5.59 -25.26 13.18
CA LYS A 106 6.26 -26.39 13.84
C LYS A 106 5.30 -27.10 14.78
N LYS A 107 5.06 -28.41 14.59
CA LYS A 107 4.10 -29.18 15.40
C LYS A 107 4.47 -29.22 16.90
N ALA A 108 5.77 -29.25 17.19
CA ALA A 108 6.28 -29.28 18.56
C ALA A 108 6.04 -27.96 19.34
N SER A 109 5.96 -26.81 18.65
CA SER A 109 5.69 -25.52 19.30
C SER A 109 4.19 -25.22 19.45
N LEU A 110 3.31 -26.00 18.81
CA LEU A 110 1.87 -25.81 18.89
C LEU A 110 1.30 -26.46 20.16
N LYS A 111 0.72 -25.63 21.04
CA LYS A 111 -0.08 -26.11 22.18
C LYS A 111 -1.37 -26.75 21.68
N VAL A 112 -2.01 -27.59 22.50
CA VAL A 112 -3.24 -28.32 22.11
C VAL A 112 -4.29 -27.41 21.46
N ARG A 113 -4.53 -26.22 22.03
CA ARG A 113 -5.48 -25.23 21.48
C ARG A 113 -5.05 -24.68 20.11
N ASP A 114 -3.76 -24.45 19.91
CA ASP A 114 -3.22 -23.91 18.65
C ASP A 114 -3.27 -24.95 17.53
N ARG A 115 -3.14 -26.24 17.87
CA ARG A 115 -3.31 -27.34 16.91
C ARG A 115 -4.73 -27.41 16.34
N VAL A 116 -5.74 -27.26 17.21
CA VAL A 116 -7.15 -27.22 16.79
C VAL A 116 -7.41 -26.00 15.92
N ARG A 117 -6.86 -24.83 16.29
CA ARG A 117 -6.95 -23.61 15.48
C ARG A 117 -6.34 -23.75 14.09
N THR A 118 -5.14 -24.32 13.97
CA THR A 118 -4.50 -24.53 12.66
C THR A 118 -5.29 -25.50 11.78
N LYS A 119 -5.93 -26.51 12.37
CA LYS A 119 -6.82 -27.41 11.62
C LYS A 119 -8.06 -26.66 11.13
N MET A 120 -8.73 -25.89 12.01
CA MET A 120 -9.89 -25.08 11.63
C MET A 120 -9.54 -24.01 10.58
N GLU A 121 -8.38 -23.36 10.69
CA GLU A 121 -7.88 -22.41 9.68
C GLU A 121 -7.81 -23.06 8.30
N ARG A 122 -7.22 -24.26 8.23
CA ARG A 122 -7.20 -25.06 6.99
C ARG A 122 -8.60 -25.45 6.56
N ASP A 123 -9.48 -25.83 7.48
CA ASP A 123 -10.85 -26.25 7.16
C ASP A 123 -11.64 -25.12 6.51
N ILE A 124 -11.64 -23.94 7.11
CA ILE A 124 -12.27 -22.72 6.60
C ILE A 124 -11.71 -22.34 5.22
N LEU A 125 -10.39 -22.31 5.08
CA LEU A 125 -9.74 -21.91 3.82
C LEU A 125 -9.98 -22.87 2.65
N VAL A 126 -10.40 -24.11 2.90
CA VAL A 126 -10.81 -25.06 1.85
C VAL A 126 -12.22 -24.74 1.33
N GLU A 127 -13.10 -24.25 2.20
CA GLU A 127 -14.52 -24.02 1.87
C GLU A 127 -14.78 -22.61 1.33
N VAL A 128 -13.96 -21.63 1.71
CA VAL A 128 -14.14 -20.23 1.33
C VAL A 128 -13.59 -19.95 -0.06
N ASN A 129 -14.41 -19.36 -0.93
CA ASN A 129 -14.00 -18.88 -2.25
C ASN A 129 -14.62 -17.50 -2.51
N HIS A 130 -13.82 -16.45 -2.36
CA HIS A 130 -14.28 -15.07 -2.47
C HIS A 130 -13.13 -14.16 -2.95
N PRO A 131 -13.39 -13.16 -3.83
CA PRO A 131 -12.34 -12.30 -4.40
C PRO A 131 -11.51 -11.58 -3.32
N PHE A 132 -12.14 -11.20 -2.21
CA PHE A 132 -11.51 -10.45 -1.11
C PHE A 132 -11.07 -11.34 0.07
N ILE A 133 -10.88 -12.65 -0.15
CA ILE A 133 -10.33 -13.58 0.84
C ILE A 133 -9.16 -14.34 0.21
N VAL A 134 -8.10 -14.57 0.99
CA VAL A 134 -6.92 -15.33 0.52
C VAL A 134 -7.30 -16.77 0.16
N LYS A 135 -6.82 -17.26 -0.98
CA LYS A 135 -7.04 -18.64 -1.43
C LYS A 135 -5.98 -19.58 -0.87
N LEU A 136 -6.40 -20.77 -0.44
CA LEU A 136 -5.52 -21.89 -0.13
C LEU A 136 -5.37 -22.80 -1.36
N HIS A 137 -4.14 -22.96 -1.83
CA HIS A 137 -3.83 -23.80 -3.00
C HIS A 137 -3.40 -25.20 -2.59
N TYR A 138 -2.58 -25.30 -1.53
CA TYR A 138 -2.09 -26.57 -1.02
C TYR A 138 -2.03 -26.54 0.50
N ALA A 139 -2.38 -27.65 1.14
CA ALA A 139 -2.02 -27.91 2.52
C ALA A 139 -1.33 -29.26 2.60
N PHE A 140 -0.24 -29.36 3.34
CA PHE A 140 0.44 -30.64 3.56
C PHE A 140 1.24 -30.60 4.86
N GLN A 141 1.79 -31.75 5.24
CA GLN A 141 2.49 -31.90 6.50
C GLN A 141 3.68 -32.84 6.34
N THR A 142 4.70 -32.60 7.16
CA THR A 142 5.80 -33.54 7.40
C THR A 142 5.67 -34.10 8.81
N GLU A 143 6.61 -34.95 9.23
CA GLU A 143 6.63 -35.48 10.59
C GLU A 143 6.61 -34.35 11.64
N GLY A 144 7.42 -33.31 11.44
CA GLY A 144 7.59 -32.21 12.40
C GLY A 144 6.79 -30.92 12.11
N LYS A 145 6.17 -30.75 10.94
CA LYS A 145 5.63 -29.45 10.50
C LYS A 145 4.32 -29.53 9.71
N LEU A 146 3.62 -28.40 9.65
CA LEU A 146 2.44 -28.14 8.82
C LEU A 146 2.76 -27.03 7.83
N TYR A 147 2.22 -27.13 6.62
CA TYR A 147 2.44 -26.22 5.51
C TYR A 147 1.11 -25.81 4.92
N LEU A 148 0.89 -24.49 4.78
CA LEU A 148 -0.22 -23.92 4.04
C LEU A 148 0.36 -23.05 2.91
N ILE A 149 -0.05 -23.31 1.68
CA ILE A 149 0.36 -22.59 0.48
C ILE A 149 -0.80 -21.70 0.04
N LEU A 150 -0.61 -20.40 0.22
CA LEU A 150 -1.61 -19.35 0.06
C LEU A 150 -1.26 -18.44 -1.12
N ASP A 151 -2.21 -17.60 -1.56
CA ASP A 151 -1.91 -16.51 -2.50
C ASP A 151 -0.74 -15.67 -2.00
N PHE A 152 0.17 -15.32 -2.91
CA PHE A 152 1.19 -14.32 -2.66
C PHE A 152 0.65 -12.92 -2.98
N LEU A 153 0.46 -12.10 -1.95
CA LEU A 153 -0.15 -10.77 -2.05
C LEU A 153 0.92 -9.69 -1.93
N ARG A 154 1.35 -9.17 -3.09
CA ARG A 154 2.52 -8.28 -3.21
C ARG A 154 2.36 -6.91 -2.59
N GLY A 155 1.13 -6.42 -2.46
CA GLY A 155 0.85 -5.10 -1.92
C GLY A 155 1.12 -4.95 -0.41
N GLY A 156 1.47 -6.04 0.28
CA GLY A 156 1.76 -6.04 1.71
C GLY A 156 0.50 -5.81 2.55
N ASP A 157 0.68 -5.54 3.84
CA ASP A 157 -0.41 -5.29 4.78
C ASP A 157 -0.85 -3.81 4.84
N VAL A 158 -2.15 -3.60 5.05
CA VAL A 158 -2.76 -2.27 5.21
C VAL A 158 -2.17 -1.52 6.41
N PHE A 159 -1.74 -2.22 7.46
CA PHE A 159 -1.06 -1.61 8.61
C PHE A 159 0.20 -0.83 8.19
N THR A 160 1.07 -1.45 7.39
CA THR A 160 2.30 -0.84 6.90
C THR A 160 1.97 0.37 6.03
N ARG A 161 0.89 0.33 5.23
CA ARG A 161 0.42 1.51 4.49
C ARG A 161 -0.06 2.62 5.41
N LEU A 162 -0.97 2.31 6.34
CA LEU A 162 -1.50 3.28 7.30
C LEU A 162 -0.36 3.93 8.11
N SER A 163 0.70 3.18 8.41
CA SER A 163 1.89 3.69 9.10
C SER A 163 2.70 4.71 8.32
N LYS A 164 2.72 4.60 6.98
CA LYS A 164 3.39 5.57 6.09
C LYS A 164 2.52 6.80 5.86
N GLU A 165 1.21 6.63 5.77
CA GLU A 165 0.26 7.69 5.38
C GLU A 165 -0.36 8.46 6.54
N VAL A 166 -0.22 7.96 7.77
CA VAL A 166 -0.85 8.46 9.01
C VAL A 166 -2.37 8.22 9.04
N MET A 167 -3.11 8.55 7.96
CA MET A 167 -4.55 8.32 7.82
C MET A 167 -4.95 8.24 6.32
N PHE A 168 -6.12 7.68 6.04
CA PHE A 168 -6.70 7.54 4.70
C PHE A 168 -7.84 8.53 4.47
N THR A 169 -8.15 8.83 3.21
CA THR A 169 -9.30 9.66 2.86
C THR A 169 -10.62 8.90 3.07
N GLU A 170 -11.73 9.61 3.22
CA GLU A 170 -13.04 8.96 3.35
C GLU A 170 -13.41 8.12 2.12
N GLU A 171 -13.01 8.52 0.91
CA GLU A 171 -13.24 7.74 -0.31
C GLU A 171 -12.40 6.45 -0.32
N ASP A 172 -11.13 6.51 0.10
CA ASP A 172 -10.26 5.33 0.21
C ASP A 172 -10.83 4.35 1.25
N VAL A 173 -11.23 4.88 2.41
CA VAL A 173 -11.84 4.10 3.49
C VAL A 173 -13.16 3.48 3.04
N LYS A 174 -14.00 4.23 2.33
CA LYS A 174 -15.25 3.72 1.77
C LYS A 174 -15.03 2.54 0.84
N PHE A 175 -14.04 2.63 -0.06
CA PHE A 175 -13.69 1.56 -0.96
C PHE A 175 -13.27 0.29 -0.20
N TYR A 176 -12.27 0.38 0.68
CA TYR A 176 -11.77 -0.79 1.41
C TYR A 176 -12.79 -1.39 2.40
N LEU A 177 -13.58 -0.54 3.06
CA LEU A 177 -14.66 -1.04 3.94
C LEU A 177 -15.75 -1.77 3.16
N ALA A 178 -16.03 -1.35 1.92
CA ALA A 178 -17.01 -2.06 1.07
C ALA A 178 -16.50 -3.45 0.67
N GLU A 179 -15.21 -3.58 0.31
CA GLU A 179 -14.61 -4.90 0.02
C GLU A 179 -14.60 -5.82 1.25
N LEU A 180 -14.24 -5.25 2.42
CA LEU A 180 -14.27 -5.96 3.70
C LEU A 180 -15.69 -6.39 4.08
N ALA A 181 -16.68 -5.54 3.85
CA ALA A 181 -18.08 -5.89 4.12
C ALA A 181 -18.54 -7.08 3.27
N LEU A 182 -18.16 -7.15 1.99
CA LEU A 182 -18.44 -8.31 1.13
C LEU A 182 -17.72 -9.58 1.61
N ALA A 183 -16.45 -9.46 2.02
CA ALA A 183 -15.70 -10.59 2.54
C ALA A 183 -16.31 -11.14 3.84
N LEU A 184 -16.66 -10.26 4.78
CA LEU A 184 -17.31 -10.64 6.03
C LEU A 184 -18.69 -11.25 5.80
N ASP A 185 -19.47 -10.68 4.89
CA ASP A 185 -20.79 -11.21 4.52
C ASP A 185 -20.71 -12.66 4.03
N HIS A 186 -19.74 -12.96 3.15
CA HIS A 186 -19.51 -14.33 2.67
C HIS A 186 -19.19 -15.30 3.82
N LEU A 187 -18.32 -14.89 4.76
CA LEU A 187 -18.00 -15.70 5.93
C LEU A 187 -19.22 -15.91 6.84
N HIS A 188 -20.00 -14.86 7.09
CA HIS A 188 -21.19 -14.91 7.94
C HIS A 188 -22.27 -15.82 7.34
N HIS A 189 -22.44 -15.83 6.02
CA HIS A 189 -23.33 -16.76 5.31
C HIS A 189 -22.92 -18.23 5.47
N LEU A 190 -21.62 -18.50 5.58
CA LEU A 190 -21.08 -19.83 5.90
C LEU A 190 -21.13 -20.13 7.42
N GLY A 191 -21.66 -19.22 8.23
CA GLY A 191 -21.74 -19.37 9.68
C GLY A 191 -20.40 -19.19 10.42
N ILE A 192 -19.41 -18.58 9.75
CA ILE A 192 -18.06 -18.34 10.25
C ILE A 192 -17.96 -16.92 10.79
N VAL A 193 -17.49 -16.76 12.03
CA VAL A 193 -17.15 -15.45 12.60
C VAL A 193 -15.63 -15.26 12.53
N TYR A 194 -15.18 -14.13 11.99
CA TYR A 194 -13.77 -13.92 11.68
C TYR A 194 -12.92 -13.59 12.93
N ARG A 195 -13.38 -12.64 13.76
CA ARG A 195 -12.89 -12.30 15.12
C ARG A 195 -11.50 -11.69 15.28
N ASP A 196 -10.76 -11.48 14.19
CA ASP A 196 -9.43 -10.86 14.24
C ASP A 196 -9.25 -9.83 13.13
N LEU A 197 -10.27 -8.99 12.92
CA LEU A 197 -10.22 -7.89 11.97
C LEU A 197 -9.35 -6.75 12.52
N LYS A 198 -8.23 -6.53 11.84
CA LYS A 198 -7.22 -5.51 12.11
C LYS A 198 -6.38 -5.24 10.85
N PRO A 199 -5.72 -4.07 10.72
CA PRO A 199 -4.96 -3.71 9.53
C PRO A 199 -3.84 -4.72 9.17
N GLU A 200 -3.30 -5.45 10.14
CA GLU A 200 -2.24 -6.44 9.87
C GLU A 200 -2.73 -7.70 9.15
N ASN A 201 -4.02 -8.02 9.25
CA ASN A 201 -4.61 -9.21 8.62
C ASN A 201 -5.34 -8.87 7.30
N ILE A 202 -5.14 -7.66 6.79
CA ILE A 202 -5.70 -7.19 5.53
C ILE A 202 -4.53 -6.93 4.60
N LEU A 203 -4.38 -7.77 3.58
CA LEU A 203 -3.32 -7.68 2.59
C LEU A 203 -3.83 -7.08 1.29
N LEU A 204 -2.95 -6.50 0.50
CA LEU A 204 -3.27 -5.94 -0.81
C LEU A 204 -2.69 -6.82 -1.92
N ASP A 205 -3.47 -7.07 -2.97
CA ASP A 205 -2.98 -7.73 -4.18
C ASP A 205 -2.20 -6.77 -5.10
N GLU A 206 -1.82 -7.21 -6.31
CA GLU A 206 -1.04 -6.38 -7.23
C GLU A 206 -1.82 -5.21 -7.86
N ALA A 207 -3.16 -5.30 -7.89
CA ALA A 207 -4.03 -4.24 -8.36
C ALA A 207 -4.35 -3.22 -7.26
N GLY A 208 -4.27 -3.66 -5.99
CA GLY A 208 -4.59 -2.87 -4.82
C GLY A 208 -5.90 -3.23 -4.13
N HIS A 209 -6.54 -4.35 -4.51
CA HIS A 209 -7.71 -4.85 -3.82
C HIS A 209 -7.31 -5.55 -2.51
N ILE A 210 -8.15 -5.46 -1.49
CA ILE A 210 -7.89 -6.12 -0.21
C ILE A 210 -8.19 -7.61 -0.27
N LYS A 211 -7.44 -8.39 0.50
CA LYS A 211 -7.77 -9.77 0.83
C LYS A 211 -7.55 -10.03 2.32
N LEU A 212 -8.58 -10.61 2.95
CA LEU A 212 -8.49 -11.09 4.33
C LEU A 212 -7.62 -12.35 4.42
N THR A 213 -6.76 -12.40 5.44
CA THR A 213 -5.86 -13.53 5.72
C THR A 213 -5.86 -13.89 7.21
N ASP A 214 -5.17 -14.97 7.59
CA ASP A 214 -4.99 -15.44 8.98
C ASP A 214 -6.29 -15.81 9.73
N PHE A 215 -6.91 -16.92 9.31
CA PHE A 215 -8.14 -17.46 9.90
C PHE A 215 -7.90 -18.26 11.19
N GLY A 216 -6.71 -18.19 11.79
CA GLY A 216 -6.33 -18.95 12.98
C GLY A 216 -7.17 -18.66 14.24
N LEU A 217 -7.90 -17.55 14.26
CA LEU A 217 -8.85 -17.21 15.33
C LEU A 217 -10.31 -17.28 14.89
N SER A 218 -10.60 -17.61 13.64
CA SER A 218 -11.97 -17.73 13.14
C SER A 218 -12.66 -18.96 13.73
N LYS A 219 -14.00 -18.93 13.77
CA LYS A 219 -14.78 -20.02 14.36
C LYS A 219 -16.16 -20.15 13.73
N GLU A 220 -16.53 -21.37 13.39
CA GLU A 220 -17.90 -21.76 13.07
C GLU A 220 -18.82 -21.57 14.28
N SER A 221 -20.02 -21.08 14.05
CA SER A 221 -21.04 -20.89 15.08
C SER A 221 -21.67 -22.24 15.50
N VAL A 222 -20.93 -23.03 16.30
CA VAL A 222 -21.28 -24.43 16.62
C VAL A 222 -22.37 -24.61 17.69
N ASP A 223 -22.84 -23.55 18.35
CA ASP A 223 -23.81 -23.67 19.47
C ASP A 223 -25.26 -23.53 19.01
N VAL A 224 -26.23 -24.06 19.78
CA VAL A 224 -27.68 -24.02 19.50
C VAL A 224 -28.19 -22.57 19.31
N ASP A 225 -27.49 -21.61 19.92
CA ASP A 225 -27.74 -20.16 19.82
C ASP A 225 -26.80 -19.41 18.85
N LYS A 226 -25.98 -20.12 18.04
CA LYS A 226 -24.95 -19.56 17.14
C LYS A 226 -23.91 -18.64 17.82
N LYS A 227 -23.62 -18.85 19.11
CA LYS A 227 -22.69 -18.01 19.90
C LYS A 227 -21.33 -18.66 20.12
N ALA A 228 -20.28 -17.83 20.17
CA ALA A 228 -18.95 -18.22 20.62
C ALA A 228 -18.58 -17.49 21.93
N TYR A 229 -17.95 -18.19 22.87
CA TYR A 229 -17.66 -17.65 24.22
C TYR A 229 -16.16 -17.36 24.47
N SER A 230 -15.31 -17.63 23.49
CA SER A 230 -13.85 -17.51 23.65
C SER A 230 -13.39 -16.06 23.68
N PHE A 231 -12.57 -15.68 24.66
CA PHE A 231 -11.85 -14.41 24.65
C PHE A 231 -10.63 -14.52 23.72
N CYS A 232 -10.70 -13.98 22.51
CA CYS A 232 -9.62 -14.01 21.49
C CYS A 232 -9.70 -12.80 20.56
N GLY A 233 -8.56 -12.44 19.93
CA GLY A 233 -8.37 -11.26 19.08
C GLY A 233 -7.43 -10.22 19.70
N THR A 234 -7.20 -9.12 18.99
CA THR A 234 -6.51 -7.92 19.52
C THR A 234 -7.49 -7.08 20.34
N VAL A 235 -7.16 -6.76 21.60
CA VAL A 235 -8.11 -6.20 22.60
C VAL A 235 -8.77 -4.92 22.10
N GLU A 236 -7.99 -4.07 21.45
CA GLU A 236 -8.36 -2.78 20.90
C GLU A 236 -9.46 -2.87 19.83
N TYR A 237 -9.60 -4.03 19.17
CA TYR A 237 -10.59 -4.30 18.13
C TYR A 237 -11.79 -5.13 18.64
N MET A 238 -11.74 -5.60 19.89
CA MET A 238 -12.77 -6.47 20.44
C MET A 238 -14.07 -5.70 20.75
N ALA A 239 -15.19 -6.31 20.39
CA ALA A 239 -16.51 -5.82 20.77
C ALA A 239 -16.76 -5.94 22.29
N PRO A 240 -17.62 -5.09 22.88
CA PRO A 240 -17.93 -5.13 24.31
C PRO A 240 -18.43 -6.49 24.82
N GLU A 241 -19.20 -7.21 24.01
CA GLU A 241 -19.70 -8.55 24.34
C GLU A 241 -18.60 -9.62 24.37
N VAL A 242 -17.55 -9.46 23.56
CA VAL A 242 -16.35 -10.31 23.56
C VAL A 242 -15.54 -10.05 24.83
N VAL A 243 -15.34 -8.77 25.17
CA VAL A 243 -14.63 -8.36 26.39
C VAL A 243 -15.31 -8.87 27.65
N ASN A 244 -16.66 -8.79 27.71
CA ASN A 244 -17.47 -9.27 28.82
C ASN A 244 -17.72 -10.80 28.83
N ARG A 245 -17.22 -11.54 27.83
CA ARG A 245 -17.39 -13.00 27.68
C ARG A 245 -18.86 -13.46 27.69
N ARG A 246 -19.79 -12.62 27.24
CA ARG A 246 -21.24 -12.89 27.26
C ARG A 246 -21.73 -13.79 26.10
N GLY A 247 -20.79 -14.35 25.34
CA GLY A 247 -21.06 -14.94 24.03
C GLY A 247 -21.11 -13.85 22.95
N HIS A 248 -20.53 -14.13 21.78
CA HIS A 248 -20.52 -13.24 20.63
C HIS A 248 -20.96 -13.97 19.37
N THR A 249 -21.56 -13.23 18.45
CA THR A 249 -22.00 -13.69 17.13
C THR A 249 -21.25 -12.90 16.05
N GLN A 250 -21.68 -13.02 14.80
CA GLN A 250 -21.18 -12.24 13.66
C GLN A 250 -21.18 -10.72 13.86
N SER A 251 -22.03 -10.20 14.76
CA SER A 251 -22.09 -8.76 15.09
C SER A 251 -20.77 -8.22 15.64
N ALA A 252 -19.92 -9.07 16.22
CA ALA A 252 -18.61 -8.66 16.73
C ALA A 252 -17.68 -8.18 15.61
N ASP A 253 -17.76 -8.78 14.42
CA ASP A 253 -16.94 -8.37 13.28
C ASP A 253 -17.32 -6.97 12.78
N TRP A 254 -18.61 -6.60 12.85
CA TRP A 254 -19.06 -5.24 12.52
C TRP A 254 -18.57 -4.18 13.50
N TRP A 255 -18.38 -4.53 14.78
CA TRP A 255 -17.70 -3.64 15.72
C TRP A 255 -16.24 -3.45 15.32
N SER A 256 -15.53 -4.53 15.02
CA SER A 256 -14.14 -4.45 14.58
C SER A 256 -13.99 -3.68 13.26
N LEU A 257 -14.97 -3.76 12.35
CA LEU A 257 -15.03 -2.95 11.14
C LEU A 257 -15.15 -1.45 11.48
N GLY A 258 -15.93 -1.10 12.50
CA GLY A 258 -16.02 0.26 13.03
C GLY A 258 -14.71 0.76 13.66
N VAL A 259 -14.01 -0.09 14.41
CA VAL A 259 -12.66 0.23 14.94
C VAL A 259 -11.68 0.48 13.81
N LEU A 260 -11.69 -0.38 12.79
CA LEU A 260 -10.83 -0.25 11.61
C LEU A 260 -11.15 1.03 10.83
N MET A 261 -12.43 1.33 10.59
CA MET A 261 -12.87 2.58 9.96
C MET A 261 -12.33 3.80 10.72
N PHE A 262 -12.50 3.82 12.04
CA PHE A 262 -12.03 4.92 12.87
C PHE A 262 -10.50 5.07 12.79
N GLU A 263 -9.76 3.96 12.85
CA GLU A 263 -8.29 4.01 12.78
C GLU A 263 -7.81 4.47 11.41
N MET A 264 -8.40 3.99 10.31
CA MET A 264 -8.04 4.45 8.97
C MET A 264 -8.36 5.94 8.77
N LEU A 265 -9.46 6.45 9.34
CA LEU A 265 -9.86 7.85 9.19
C LEU A 265 -9.12 8.83 10.11
N THR A 266 -8.57 8.35 11.23
CA THR A 266 -7.99 9.24 12.27
C THR A 266 -6.52 8.97 12.57
N GLY A 267 -5.97 7.84 12.11
CA GLY A 267 -4.65 7.34 12.49
C GLY A 267 -4.55 6.85 13.95
N THR A 268 -5.65 6.89 14.70
CA THR A 268 -5.69 6.55 16.13
C THR A 268 -6.80 5.56 16.44
N LEU A 269 -6.66 4.79 17.53
CA LEU A 269 -7.71 3.87 17.97
C LEU A 269 -8.82 4.63 18.72
N PRO A 270 -10.10 4.23 18.57
CA PRO A 270 -11.22 4.88 19.26
C PRO A 270 -11.21 4.66 20.78
N PHE A 271 -10.65 3.51 21.22
CA PHE A 271 -10.55 3.15 22.63
C PHE A 271 -9.16 2.55 22.90
N GLN A 272 -8.32 3.31 23.60
CA GLN A 272 -6.98 2.86 23.99
C GLN A 272 -6.57 3.52 25.31
N GLY A 273 -6.23 2.69 26.30
CA GLY A 273 -5.70 3.13 27.59
C GLY A 273 -4.20 2.85 27.72
N LYS A 274 -3.61 3.21 28.86
CA LYS A 274 -2.20 2.96 29.19
C LYS A 274 -1.90 1.48 29.36
N ASP A 275 -2.91 0.72 29.77
CA ASP A 275 -2.83 -0.73 29.91
C ASP A 275 -4.08 -1.43 29.36
N ARG A 276 -4.00 -2.77 29.36
CA ARG A 276 -5.06 -3.63 28.84
C ARG A 276 -6.38 -3.49 29.61
N ASN A 277 -6.33 -3.31 30.94
CA ASN A 277 -7.54 -3.19 31.76
C ASN A 277 -8.23 -1.85 31.54
N GLU A 278 -7.46 -0.76 31.43
CA GLU A 278 -7.97 0.55 31.07
C GLU A 278 -8.60 0.53 29.68
N THR A 279 -7.94 -0.09 28.70
CA THR A 279 -8.47 -0.27 27.34
C THR A 279 -9.80 -1.03 27.36
N MET A 280 -9.88 -2.15 28.09
CA MET A 280 -11.14 -2.89 28.27
C MET A 280 -12.23 -2.02 28.91
N ASN A 281 -11.90 -1.25 29.95
CA ASN A 281 -12.85 -0.33 30.59
C ASN A 281 -13.36 0.74 29.62
N MET A 282 -12.50 1.28 28.76
CA MET A 282 -12.88 2.24 27.73
C MET A 282 -13.84 1.61 26.71
N ILE A 283 -13.53 0.43 26.19
CA ILE A 283 -14.42 -0.30 25.27
C ILE A 283 -15.81 -0.47 25.90
N LEU A 284 -15.85 -0.86 27.18
CA LEU A 284 -17.12 -1.11 27.88
C LEU A 284 -17.91 0.16 28.22
N LYS A 285 -17.25 1.28 28.55
CA LYS A 285 -17.92 2.43 29.21
C LYS A 285 -17.69 3.80 28.55
N ALA A 286 -16.58 4.00 27.83
CA ALA A 286 -16.23 5.33 27.33
C ALA A 286 -17.19 5.81 26.22
N LYS A 287 -17.49 7.11 26.20
CA LYS A 287 -18.19 7.70 25.05
C LYS A 287 -17.21 7.79 23.88
N LEU A 288 -17.67 7.47 22.68
CA LEU A 288 -16.87 7.65 21.47
C LEU A 288 -16.65 9.16 21.25
N GLY A 289 -15.38 9.58 21.24
CA GLY A 289 -15.02 10.94 20.83
C GLY A 289 -15.16 11.06 19.32
N MET A 290 -16.27 11.64 18.83
CA MET A 290 -16.49 11.77 17.40
C MET A 290 -15.64 12.90 16.82
N PRO A 291 -14.77 12.64 15.84
CA PRO A 291 -13.99 13.68 15.21
C PRO A 291 -14.90 14.56 14.33
N GLN A 292 -14.84 15.88 14.57
CA GLN A 292 -15.73 16.85 13.89
C GLN A 292 -15.39 17.07 12.41
N PHE A 293 -14.18 16.66 11.99
CA PHE A 293 -13.72 16.79 10.60
C PHE A 293 -14.29 15.71 9.67
N LEU A 294 -14.90 14.67 10.21
CA LEU A 294 -15.53 13.62 9.41
C LEU A 294 -16.89 14.07 8.88
N SER A 295 -17.24 13.58 7.69
CA SER A 295 -18.56 13.80 7.08
C SER A 295 -19.69 13.31 7.99
N VAL A 296 -20.88 13.87 7.81
CA VAL A 296 -22.07 13.46 8.59
C VAL A 296 -22.37 11.97 8.36
N GLU A 297 -22.11 11.49 7.15
CA GLU A 297 -22.24 10.11 6.71
C GLU A 297 -21.25 9.20 7.43
N ALA A 298 -19.96 9.55 7.46
CA ALA A 298 -18.93 8.77 8.16
C ALA A 298 -19.21 8.71 9.67
N GLN A 299 -19.55 9.86 10.27
CA GLN A 299 -19.92 9.91 11.68
C GLN A 299 -21.19 9.09 11.99
N SER A 300 -22.18 9.11 11.07
CA SER A 300 -23.39 8.31 11.19
C SER A 300 -23.07 6.82 11.21
N LEU A 301 -22.26 6.35 10.25
CA LEU A 301 -21.85 4.96 10.15
C LEU A 301 -21.13 4.50 11.43
N LEU A 302 -20.15 5.28 11.90
CA LEU A 302 -19.43 5.00 13.15
C LEU A 302 -20.38 4.91 14.36
N ARG A 303 -21.37 5.80 14.49
CA ARG A 303 -22.38 5.73 15.57
C ARG A 303 -23.21 4.45 15.53
N MET A 304 -23.50 3.94 14.34
CA MET A 304 -24.30 2.72 14.15
C MET A 304 -23.48 1.43 14.36
N LEU A 305 -22.20 1.42 13.97
CA LEU A 305 -21.27 0.31 14.22
C LEU A 305 -20.85 0.22 15.70
N PHE A 306 -20.70 1.35 16.40
CA PHE A 306 -20.33 1.38 17.82
C PHE A 306 -21.51 1.26 18.81
N LYS A 307 -22.62 0.66 18.38
CA LYS A 307 -23.68 0.27 19.31
C LYS A 307 -23.19 -0.88 20.20
N ARG A 308 -23.13 -0.63 21.51
CA ARG A 308 -22.63 -1.59 22.51
C ARG A 308 -23.51 -2.82 22.66
N ASN A 309 -24.83 -2.64 22.55
CA ASN A 309 -25.73 -3.77 22.44
C ASN A 309 -25.62 -4.36 21.03
N PRO A 310 -25.12 -5.59 20.86
CA PRO A 310 -24.93 -6.20 19.55
C PRO A 310 -26.22 -6.28 18.72
N ALA A 311 -27.39 -6.44 19.37
CA ALA A 311 -28.68 -6.53 18.68
C ALA A 311 -29.09 -5.20 17.99
N ASN A 312 -28.57 -4.07 18.45
CA ASN A 312 -28.86 -2.75 17.90
C ASN A 312 -27.77 -2.27 16.93
N ARG A 313 -26.76 -3.09 16.67
CA ARG A 313 -25.60 -2.76 15.84
C ARG A 313 -25.95 -2.96 14.37
N LEU A 314 -25.53 -2.02 13.54
CA LEU A 314 -25.72 -2.13 12.09
C LEU A 314 -25.09 -3.44 11.58
N GLY A 315 -25.84 -4.18 10.78
CA GLY A 315 -25.42 -5.48 10.24
C GLY A 315 -25.71 -6.68 11.14
N ALA A 316 -26.28 -6.47 12.33
CA ALA A 316 -26.70 -7.55 13.22
C ALA A 316 -28.15 -7.98 13.03
N GLY A 317 -28.96 -7.21 12.29
CA GLY A 317 -30.35 -7.51 11.98
C GLY A 317 -30.51 -8.65 10.97
N ALA A 318 -31.76 -8.98 10.64
CA ALA A 318 -32.11 -10.04 9.69
C ALA A 318 -31.58 -9.77 8.27
N ASP A 319 -31.48 -8.49 7.91
CA ASP A 319 -30.95 -8.04 6.61
C ASP A 319 -29.42 -8.07 6.55
N GLY A 320 -28.73 -8.32 7.68
CA GLY A 320 -27.28 -8.50 7.72
C GLY A 320 -26.52 -7.36 7.02
N VAL A 321 -25.60 -7.73 6.11
CA VAL A 321 -24.78 -6.75 5.38
C VAL A 321 -25.61 -5.76 4.55
N GLU A 322 -26.84 -6.09 4.15
CA GLU A 322 -27.65 -5.21 3.31
C GLU A 322 -27.98 -3.89 4.02
N GLU A 323 -28.05 -3.90 5.36
CA GLU A 323 -28.16 -2.66 6.14
C GLU A 323 -26.92 -1.76 5.97
N ILE A 324 -25.73 -2.36 5.90
CA ILE A 324 -24.45 -1.67 5.68
C ILE A 324 -24.42 -1.14 4.24
N LYS A 325 -24.79 -1.97 3.25
CA LYS A 325 -24.78 -1.58 1.82
C LYS A 325 -25.69 -0.39 1.53
N ARG A 326 -26.82 -0.26 2.22
CA ARG A 326 -27.79 0.84 2.08
C ARG A 326 -27.38 2.12 2.82
N HIS A 327 -26.36 2.09 3.68
CA HIS A 327 -25.97 3.27 4.43
C HIS A 327 -25.41 4.36 3.50
N ALA A 328 -25.79 5.63 3.74
CA ALA A 328 -25.47 6.76 2.85
C ALA A 328 -23.96 6.93 2.57
N PHE A 329 -23.11 6.54 3.52
CA PHE A 329 -21.66 6.51 3.35
C PHE A 329 -21.21 5.71 2.11
N PHE A 330 -21.92 4.63 1.75
CA PHE A 330 -21.59 3.79 0.59
C PHE A 330 -22.41 4.11 -0.67
N SER A 331 -23.10 5.25 -0.71
CA SER A 331 -24.01 5.63 -1.81
C SER A 331 -23.36 5.68 -3.20
N SER A 332 -22.04 5.93 -3.27
CA SER A 332 -21.28 5.95 -4.52
C SER A 332 -20.73 4.60 -4.96
N ILE A 333 -20.89 3.53 -4.16
CA ILE A 333 -20.33 2.21 -4.46
C ILE A 333 -21.32 1.36 -5.26
N ASP A 334 -20.89 0.91 -6.43
CA ASP A 334 -21.55 -0.17 -7.16
C ASP A 334 -21.02 -1.52 -6.63
N TRP A 335 -21.79 -2.13 -5.73
CA TRP A 335 -21.43 -3.39 -5.05
C TRP A 335 -21.20 -4.56 -6.01
N ASN A 336 -21.90 -4.59 -7.15
CA ASN A 336 -21.77 -5.66 -8.14
C ASN A 336 -20.46 -5.52 -8.93
N LYS A 337 -20.13 -4.29 -9.35
CA LYS A 337 -18.83 -4.00 -9.98
C LYS A 337 -17.69 -4.21 -9.01
N LEU A 338 -17.88 -3.83 -7.74
CA LEU A 338 -16.88 -4.05 -6.69
C LEU A 338 -16.60 -5.55 -6.52
N TYR A 339 -17.64 -6.37 -6.35
CA TYR A 339 -17.48 -7.83 -6.22
C TYR A 339 -16.76 -8.46 -7.42
N ARG A 340 -16.98 -7.96 -8.63
CA ARG A 340 -16.28 -8.41 -9.85
C ARG A 340 -14.91 -7.76 -10.07
N THR A 341 -14.41 -6.98 -9.10
CA THR A 341 -13.12 -6.26 -9.18
C THR A 341 -13.02 -5.32 -10.40
N GLU A 342 -14.15 -4.72 -10.81
CA GLU A 342 -14.24 -3.79 -11.96
C GLU A 342 -14.04 -2.32 -11.56
N LEU A 343 -14.07 -2.02 -10.26
CA LEU A 343 -13.77 -0.69 -9.73
C LEU A 343 -12.27 -0.56 -9.46
N GLN A 344 -11.65 0.55 -9.85
CA GLN A 344 -10.23 0.76 -9.60
C GLN A 344 -9.95 1.02 -8.12
N PRO A 345 -9.00 0.31 -7.50
CA PRO A 345 -8.56 0.60 -6.14
C PRO A 345 -7.96 1.99 -5.99
N PRO A 346 -8.11 2.63 -4.82
CA PRO A 346 -7.54 3.96 -4.55
C PRO A 346 -6.01 3.95 -4.51
N PHE A 347 -5.40 2.78 -4.32
CA PHE A 347 -3.96 2.61 -4.30
C PHE A 347 -3.55 1.43 -5.17
N LYS A 348 -2.62 1.69 -6.09
CA LYS A 348 -1.95 0.62 -6.84
C LYS A 348 -0.52 0.42 -6.31
N PRO A 349 -0.18 -0.76 -5.76
CA PRO A 349 1.19 -1.05 -5.33
C PRO A 349 2.21 -0.86 -6.44
N ALA A 350 3.44 -0.50 -6.08
CA ALA A 350 4.51 -0.33 -7.06
C ALA A 350 4.83 -1.67 -7.76
N ALA A 351 4.92 -1.66 -9.09
CA ALA A 351 5.19 -2.84 -9.90
C ALA A 351 6.70 -2.97 -10.19
N GLY A 352 7.28 -4.12 -9.82
CA GLY A 352 8.66 -4.52 -10.16
C GLY A 352 8.69 -5.96 -10.71
N LYS A 353 9.77 -6.70 -10.48
CA LYS A 353 9.84 -8.14 -10.75
C LYS A 353 8.75 -8.91 -10.01
N PRO A 354 8.29 -10.06 -10.53
CA PRO A 354 7.29 -10.89 -9.89
C PRO A 354 7.62 -11.32 -8.43
N ASP A 355 8.88 -11.40 -8.05
CA ASP A 355 9.34 -11.81 -6.72
C ASP A 355 9.81 -10.65 -5.84
N ASP A 356 9.51 -9.41 -6.26
CA ASP A 356 9.79 -8.24 -5.47
C ASP A 356 8.89 -8.13 -4.25
N THR A 357 9.47 -7.61 -3.17
CA THR A 357 8.87 -7.60 -1.83
C THR A 357 8.92 -6.20 -1.21
N PHE A 358 8.79 -5.14 -2.01
CA PHE A 358 8.93 -3.73 -1.56
C PHE A 358 7.97 -3.34 -0.44
N CYS A 359 6.78 -3.95 -0.43
CA CYS A 359 5.76 -3.68 0.56
C CYS A 359 5.94 -4.52 1.85
N PHE A 360 6.97 -5.38 1.92
CA PHE A 360 7.26 -6.22 3.08
C PHE A 360 8.42 -5.66 3.90
N ASP A 361 8.45 -5.97 5.20
CA ASP A 361 9.49 -5.46 6.10
C ASP A 361 10.89 -5.97 5.68
N PRO A 362 11.87 -5.06 5.44
CA PRO A 362 13.26 -5.42 5.19
C PRO A 362 13.87 -6.33 6.26
N GLU A 363 13.42 -6.23 7.51
CA GLU A 363 13.87 -7.10 8.60
C GLU A 363 13.63 -8.58 8.31
N PHE A 364 12.53 -8.92 7.62
CA PHE A 364 12.24 -10.29 7.23
C PHE A 364 12.87 -10.63 5.89
N THR A 365 12.71 -9.77 4.89
CA THR A 365 13.15 -10.07 3.52
C THR A 365 14.67 -10.14 3.36
N ALA A 366 15.44 -9.51 4.27
CA ALA A 366 16.90 -9.63 4.33
C ALA A 366 17.40 -10.94 4.99
N LYS A 367 16.53 -11.72 5.65
CA LYS A 367 16.92 -12.99 6.28
C LYS A 367 17.12 -14.06 5.22
N THR A 368 18.15 -14.90 5.40
CA THR A 368 18.37 -16.05 4.53
C THR A 368 17.14 -16.98 4.56
N PRO A 369 16.58 -17.36 3.41
CA PRO A 369 15.41 -18.25 3.33
C PRO A 369 15.81 -19.69 3.65
N LYS A 370 16.03 -20.00 4.93
CA LYS A 370 16.30 -21.36 5.41
C LYS A 370 15.20 -21.82 6.34
N ASP A 371 14.61 -22.97 6.01
CA ASP A 371 13.67 -23.68 6.88
C ASP A 371 14.44 -24.63 7.83
N SER A 372 14.44 -24.35 9.14
CA SER A 372 15.18 -25.14 10.14
C SER A 372 14.53 -26.50 10.38
N PRO A 373 15.26 -27.61 10.60
CA PRO A 373 14.67 -28.93 10.84
C PRO A 373 13.62 -28.93 11.96
N GLY A 374 12.52 -29.68 11.78
CA GLY A 374 11.45 -29.81 12.77
C GLY A 374 11.55 -31.13 13.52
N ILE A 375 11.52 -31.08 14.85
CA ILE A 375 11.52 -32.28 15.71
C ILE A 375 10.14 -32.96 15.63
N PRO A 376 10.07 -34.31 15.53
CA PRO A 376 8.80 -35.04 15.56
C PRO A 376 8.00 -34.76 16.84
N PRO A 377 6.68 -34.51 16.76
CA PRO A 377 5.85 -34.34 17.93
C PRO A 377 5.50 -35.71 18.58
N SER A 378 4.99 -35.70 19.82
CA SER A 378 4.52 -36.92 20.50
C SER A 378 3.40 -37.63 19.72
N ALA A 379 3.27 -38.97 19.85
CA ALA A 379 2.34 -39.79 19.06
C ALA A 379 0.87 -39.28 19.04
N ASN A 380 0.37 -38.75 20.17
CA ASN A 380 -0.98 -38.16 20.26
C ASN A 380 -1.16 -36.90 19.41
N ALA A 381 -0.08 -36.16 19.11
CA ALA A 381 -0.12 -34.99 18.23
C ALA A 381 -0.32 -35.36 16.76
N HIS A 382 0.20 -36.52 16.35
CA HIS A 382 0.16 -36.97 14.95
C HIS A 382 -1.26 -37.36 14.52
N GLN A 383 -2.05 -37.95 15.43
CA GLN A 383 -3.43 -38.35 15.15
C GLN A 383 -4.37 -37.15 14.87
N LEU A 384 -4.16 -36.01 15.53
CA LEU A 384 -5.01 -34.81 15.38
C LEU A 384 -4.95 -34.20 13.98
N PHE A 385 -3.83 -34.36 13.28
CA PHE A 385 -3.58 -33.82 11.94
C PHE A 385 -3.82 -34.85 10.82
N LYS A 386 -4.42 -36.01 11.11
CA LYS A 386 -4.87 -36.95 10.07
C LYS A 386 -5.86 -36.22 9.15
N GLY A 387 -5.62 -36.27 7.83
CA GLY A 387 -6.44 -35.56 6.83
C GLY A 387 -6.06 -34.09 6.56
N PHE A 388 -4.90 -33.60 7.03
CA PHE A 388 -4.46 -32.23 6.77
C PHE A 388 -4.09 -31.95 5.29
N SER A 389 -3.72 -32.98 4.53
CA SER A 389 -3.29 -32.83 3.14
C SER A 389 -4.45 -32.44 2.22
N PHE A 390 -4.26 -31.39 1.41
CA PHE A 390 -5.22 -30.83 0.47
C PHE A 390 -4.49 -30.27 -0.77
N VAL A 391 -5.10 -30.44 -1.94
CA VAL A 391 -4.69 -29.81 -3.19
C VAL A 391 -5.95 -29.21 -3.83
N ALA A 392 -5.95 -27.90 -4.05
CA ALA A 392 -7.08 -27.23 -4.68
C ALA A 392 -7.27 -27.77 -6.12
N PRO A 393 -8.50 -28.02 -6.58
CA PRO A 393 -8.76 -28.31 -7.98
C PRO A 393 -8.22 -27.16 -8.83
N ALA A 394 -7.43 -27.46 -9.87
CA ALA A 394 -6.96 -26.43 -10.79
C ALA A 394 -8.17 -25.69 -11.38
N SER A 395 -8.36 -24.42 -11.00
CA SER A 395 -9.36 -23.55 -11.62
C SER A 395 -8.95 -23.39 -13.09
N LEU A 396 -9.70 -24.02 -14.00
CA LEU A 396 -9.54 -23.85 -15.44
C LEU A 396 -9.95 -22.44 -15.92
N ASP A 397 -10.47 -21.59 -15.03
CA ASP A 397 -11.13 -20.32 -15.39
C ASP A 397 -10.32 -19.03 -15.17
N ASP A 398 -9.11 -19.05 -14.61
CA ASP A 398 -8.27 -17.84 -14.49
C ASP A 398 -7.38 -17.59 -15.73
N LYS A 399 -7.57 -18.35 -16.81
CA LYS A 399 -6.95 -18.07 -18.11
C LYS A 399 -7.72 -17.00 -18.90
N LYS A 400 -7.80 -15.80 -18.33
CA LYS A 400 -7.90 -14.56 -19.11
C LYS A 400 -6.74 -13.63 -18.73
N GLY A 401 -5.54 -14.18 -18.72
CA GLY A 401 -4.36 -13.36 -19.02
C GLY A 401 -4.50 -12.85 -20.44
N SER A 402 -4.66 -11.54 -20.59
CA SER A 402 -4.48 -10.87 -21.88
C SER A 402 -3.11 -11.27 -22.45
N PRO A 403 -3.00 -11.48 -23.78
CA PRO A 403 -1.73 -11.87 -24.37
C PRO A 403 -0.70 -10.75 -24.14
N LEU A 404 0.34 -11.07 -23.38
CA LEU A 404 1.60 -10.33 -23.30
C LEU A 404 2.12 -10.08 -24.71
N LEU A 405 2.18 -8.82 -25.12
CA LEU A 405 3.13 -8.30 -26.11
C LEU A 405 3.21 -6.76 -25.99
N SER A 406 3.95 -6.31 -24.99
CA SER A 406 4.86 -5.17 -25.15
C SER A 406 6.01 -5.35 -24.15
N ILE A 407 7.23 -5.40 -24.67
CA ILE A 407 8.46 -5.53 -23.90
C ILE A 407 8.61 -4.23 -23.09
N LEU A 408 8.15 -4.22 -21.84
CA LEU A 408 8.40 -3.13 -20.91
C LEU A 408 9.82 -3.28 -20.33
N PRO A 409 10.59 -2.19 -20.13
CA PRO A 409 11.83 -2.27 -19.37
C PRO A 409 11.48 -2.60 -17.90
N ILE A 410 11.77 -3.82 -17.46
CA ILE A 410 11.59 -4.25 -16.07
C ILE A 410 12.72 -3.63 -15.24
N VAL A 411 12.38 -2.74 -14.30
CA VAL A 411 13.33 -2.17 -13.34
C VAL A 411 13.82 -3.27 -12.39
N GLN A 412 15.14 -3.46 -12.22
CA GLN A 412 15.65 -4.49 -11.29
C GLN A 412 16.10 -3.89 -9.96
N MET A 413 15.57 -4.44 -8.88
CA MET A 413 15.89 -4.02 -7.52
C MET A 413 16.71 -5.10 -6.83
N HIS A 414 17.89 -4.73 -6.35
CA HIS A 414 18.84 -5.66 -5.76
C HIS A 414 18.95 -5.40 -4.26
N GLY A 415 18.38 -6.32 -3.47
CA GLY A 415 18.50 -6.35 -2.02
C GLY A 415 19.39 -7.50 -1.56
N GLY A 416 20.52 -7.19 -0.93
CA GLY A 416 21.32 -8.10 -0.09
C GLY A 416 22.13 -9.21 -0.76
N SER A 417 22.01 -9.48 -2.06
CA SER A 417 22.78 -10.53 -2.76
C SER A 417 23.61 -10.07 -3.96
N ALA A 418 23.19 -9.00 -4.65
CA ALA A 418 23.94 -8.40 -5.74
C ALA A 418 24.30 -6.95 -5.37
N GLN A 419 25.58 -6.61 -5.56
CA GLN A 419 26.12 -5.28 -5.34
C GLN A 419 26.04 -4.46 -6.61
N PHE A 420 25.97 -3.13 -6.48
CA PHE A 420 26.03 -2.22 -7.62
C PHE A 420 27.27 -2.49 -8.47
N SER A 421 28.41 -2.75 -7.81
CA SER A 421 29.70 -2.99 -8.46
C SER A 421 29.78 -4.27 -9.30
N ASP A 422 28.85 -5.21 -9.10
CA ASP A 422 28.77 -6.47 -9.85
C ASP A 422 28.33 -6.23 -11.30
N LEU A 423 27.44 -5.26 -11.53
CA LEU A 423 26.84 -4.99 -12.84
C LEU A 423 27.24 -3.62 -13.42
N TYR A 424 27.66 -2.68 -12.59
CA TYR A 424 27.98 -1.32 -13.00
C TYR A 424 29.38 -0.89 -12.56
N GLU A 425 30.01 -0.06 -13.39
CA GLU A 425 31.26 0.60 -13.11
C GLU A 425 31.05 2.11 -12.98
N LEU A 426 31.42 2.69 -11.83
CA LEU A 426 31.35 4.14 -11.63
C LEU A 426 32.38 4.88 -12.47
N GLN A 427 31.98 6.04 -12.96
CA GLN A 427 32.82 6.93 -13.76
C GLN A 427 32.83 8.34 -13.12
N GLU A 428 32.96 9.39 -13.93
CA GLU A 428 33.04 10.77 -13.47
C GLU A 428 31.76 11.27 -12.77
N ASP A 429 31.93 12.31 -11.95
CA ASP A 429 30.82 13.05 -11.35
C ASP A 429 30.09 13.87 -12.41
N ILE A 430 28.78 13.69 -12.50
CA ILE A 430 27.90 14.44 -13.41
C ILE A 430 27.01 15.44 -12.66
N GLY A 431 26.92 15.34 -11.32
CA GLY A 431 26.22 16.32 -10.50
C GLY A 431 26.39 16.07 -9.00
N VAL A 432 26.34 17.15 -8.21
CA VAL A 432 26.42 17.08 -6.74
C VAL A 432 25.19 17.78 -6.15
N GLY A 433 24.41 17.03 -5.38
CA GLY A 433 23.27 17.54 -4.61
C GLY A 433 23.58 17.62 -3.11
N SER A 434 22.68 18.22 -2.33
CA SER A 434 22.88 18.42 -0.88
C SER A 434 22.95 17.12 -0.07
N TYR A 435 22.34 16.04 -0.58
CA TYR A 435 22.21 14.74 0.09
C TYR A 435 22.56 13.54 -0.84
N SER A 436 22.98 13.80 -2.08
CA SER A 436 23.29 12.77 -3.07
C SER A 436 24.39 13.19 -4.03
N ILE A 437 25.10 12.20 -4.58
CA ILE A 437 26.10 12.41 -5.63
C ILE A 437 25.61 11.68 -6.89
N CYS A 438 25.56 12.38 -8.02
CA CYS A 438 25.21 11.81 -9.31
C CYS A 438 26.50 11.54 -10.10
N LYS A 439 26.69 10.30 -10.54
CA LYS A 439 27.84 9.86 -11.36
C LYS A 439 27.36 9.24 -12.66
N ARG A 440 28.18 9.34 -13.71
CA ARG A 440 28.02 8.43 -14.86
C ARG A 440 28.44 7.04 -14.42
N CYS A 441 27.77 6.01 -14.92
CA CYS A 441 28.20 4.63 -14.76
C CYS A 441 28.03 3.85 -16.07
N VAL A 442 28.81 2.80 -16.25
CA VAL A 442 28.74 1.92 -17.41
C VAL A 442 28.29 0.54 -16.97
N HIS A 443 27.24 0.02 -17.60
CA HIS A 443 26.83 -1.36 -17.35
C HIS A 443 27.85 -2.33 -17.95
N ARG A 444 28.43 -3.20 -17.13
CA ARG A 444 29.60 -4.03 -17.49
C ARG A 444 29.35 -4.95 -18.68
N VAL A 445 28.11 -5.46 -18.82
CA VAL A 445 27.77 -6.43 -19.87
C VAL A 445 27.35 -5.76 -21.16
N SER A 446 26.46 -4.76 -21.09
CA SER A 446 25.93 -4.09 -22.29
C SER A 446 26.83 -2.95 -22.77
N VAL A 447 27.80 -2.53 -21.94
CA VAL A 447 28.69 -1.39 -22.19
C VAL A 447 27.92 -0.07 -22.40
N MET A 448 26.67 -0.03 -21.94
CA MET A 448 25.79 1.13 -22.09
C MET A 448 26.03 2.11 -20.94
N ASP A 449 26.02 3.40 -21.26
CA ASP A 449 26.12 4.48 -20.27
C ASP A 449 24.78 4.74 -19.56
N TYR A 450 24.87 4.95 -18.25
CA TYR A 450 23.77 5.30 -17.36
C TYR A 450 24.19 6.42 -16.41
N ALA A 451 23.22 7.00 -15.72
CA ALA A 451 23.44 7.86 -14.57
C ALA A 451 23.10 7.09 -13.30
N VAL A 452 23.87 7.29 -12.23
CA VAL A 452 23.55 6.75 -10.90
C VAL A 452 23.56 7.85 -9.86
N LYS A 453 22.45 7.97 -9.13
CA LYS A 453 22.30 8.84 -7.97
C LYS A 453 22.57 8.02 -6.70
N ILE A 454 23.64 8.37 -6.00
CA ILE A 454 24.08 7.72 -4.76
C ILE A 454 23.56 8.54 -3.58
N ILE A 455 22.65 7.96 -2.79
CA ILE A 455 21.91 8.64 -1.72
C ILE A 455 22.32 8.05 -0.37
N ASP A 456 22.71 8.90 0.59
CA ASP A 456 22.99 8.49 1.99
C ASP A 456 21.67 8.41 2.78
N LYS A 457 21.25 7.20 3.17
CA LYS A 457 20.01 6.95 3.92
C LYS A 457 19.99 7.64 5.28
N GLY A 458 21.16 7.92 5.86
CA GLY A 458 21.26 8.68 7.11
C GLY A 458 20.86 10.14 6.96
N LYS A 459 20.87 10.68 5.73
CA LYS A 459 20.49 12.07 5.42
C LYS A 459 19.10 12.17 4.81
N ARG A 460 18.70 11.20 3.99
CA ARG A 460 17.41 11.20 3.29
C ARG A 460 16.92 9.78 2.99
N ASP A 461 15.63 9.52 3.23
CA ASP A 461 14.96 8.30 2.75
C ASP A 461 14.56 8.45 1.27
N PRO A 462 15.11 7.64 0.34
CA PRO A 462 14.80 7.71 -1.09
C PRO A 462 13.55 6.91 -1.48
N SER A 463 12.87 6.25 -0.54
CA SER A 463 11.79 5.30 -0.85
C SER A 463 10.66 5.92 -1.69
N GLU A 464 10.25 7.16 -1.36
CA GLU A 464 9.20 7.87 -2.09
C GLU A 464 9.63 8.23 -3.53
N GLU A 465 10.86 8.71 -3.71
CA GLU A 465 11.43 9.03 -5.03
C GLU A 465 11.45 7.78 -5.93
N ILE A 466 11.89 6.65 -5.39
CA ILE A 466 11.93 5.37 -6.10
C ILE A 466 10.52 4.89 -6.44
N GLU A 467 9.56 4.98 -5.50
CA GLU A 467 8.17 4.56 -5.70
C GLU A 467 7.48 5.38 -6.80
N ILE A 468 7.69 6.70 -6.82
CA ILE A 468 7.18 7.60 -7.86
C ILE A 468 7.79 7.24 -9.22
N LEU A 469 9.11 7.08 -9.29
CA LEU A 469 9.78 6.74 -10.54
C LEU A 469 9.34 5.37 -11.06
N MET A 470 9.20 4.36 -10.21
CA MET A 470 8.68 3.04 -10.63
C MET A 470 7.27 3.12 -11.22
N ARG A 471 6.40 3.96 -10.64
CA ARG A 471 5.01 4.10 -11.09
C ARG A 471 4.88 4.89 -12.39
N TYR A 472 5.63 5.98 -12.52
CA TYR A 472 5.34 7.01 -13.53
C TYR A 472 6.43 7.16 -14.61
N ALA A 473 7.56 6.45 -14.51
CA ALA A 473 8.64 6.47 -15.51
C ALA A 473 8.24 5.98 -16.91
N GLN A 474 7.05 5.40 -17.08
CA GLN A 474 6.54 5.04 -18.41
C GLN A 474 6.15 6.27 -19.24
N HIS A 475 5.92 7.43 -18.61
CA HIS A 475 5.64 8.65 -19.34
C HIS A 475 6.89 9.10 -20.10
N PRO A 476 6.80 9.39 -21.41
CA PRO A 476 7.97 9.65 -22.25
C PRO A 476 8.80 10.82 -21.74
N ASN A 477 8.23 11.82 -21.06
CA ASN A 477 8.97 12.99 -20.57
C ASN A 477 9.37 12.92 -19.07
N ILE A 478 9.31 11.74 -18.45
CA ILE A 478 9.80 11.49 -17.09
C ILE A 478 11.06 10.61 -17.19
N ILE A 479 12.07 10.87 -16.37
CA ILE A 479 13.30 10.07 -16.38
C ILE A 479 13.00 8.59 -16.08
N THR A 480 13.60 7.71 -16.87
CA THR A 480 13.42 6.27 -16.71
C THR A 480 14.36 5.71 -15.64
N LEU A 481 13.78 5.15 -14.58
CA LEU A 481 14.50 4.31 -13.63
C LEU A 481 14.87 2.98 -14.28
N LYS A 482 16.12 2.53 -14.09
CA LYS A 482 16.65 1.29 -14.65
C LYS A 482 16.87 0.24 -13.58
N ASP A 483 17.64 0.57 -12.55
CA ASP A 483 17.92 -0.34 -11.43
C ASP A 483 18.02 0.43 -10.11
N VAL A 484 17.83 -0.25 -8.98
CA VAL A 484 18.25 0.29 -7.68
C VAL A 484 18.95 -0.77 -6.85
N TYR A 485 19.99 -0.34 -6.13
CA TYR A 485 20.75 -1.17 -5.20
C TYR A 485 20.68 -0.55 -3.81
N ASP A 486 20.25 -1.33 -2.81
CA ASP A 486 20.31 -0.93 -1.40
C ASP A 486 21.48 -1.66 -0.73
N GLU A 487 22.57 -0.92 -0.49
CA GLU A 487 23.80 -1.41 0.14
C GLU A 487 23.91 -0.92 1.60
N GLY A 488 22.77 -0.92 2.31
CA GLY A 488 22.72 -0.65 3.74
C GLY A 488 22.70 0.84 4.07
N ARG A 489 23.83 1.54 3.96
CA ARG A 489 23.92 3.00 4.21
C ARG A 489 23.59 3.82 2.96
N TYR A 490 23.97 3.31 1.79
CA TYR A 490 23.80 4.00 0.52
C TYR A 490 22.78 3.28 -0.35
N VAL A 491 21.96 4.07 -1.03
CA VAL A 491 21.07 3.59 -2.10
C VAL A 491 21.57 4.15 -3.43
N TYR A 492 21.73 3.27 -4.42
CA TYR A 492 22.15 3.63 -5.77
C TYR A 492 20.94 3.55 -6.67
N VAL A 493 20.46 4.69 -7.16
CA VAL A 493 19.33 4.81 -8.07
C VAL A 493 19.87 5.00 -9.48
N VAL A 494 19.81 3.97 -10.32
CA VAL A 494 20.35 3.97 -11.70
C VAL A 494 19.25 4.38 -12.67
N THR A 495 19.51 5.40 -13.47
CA THR A 495 18.59 5.95 -14.47
C THR A 495 19.28 6.04 -15.83
N GLU A 496 18.50 6.31 -16.88
CA GLU A 496 19.05 6.68 -18.18
C GLU A 496 19.92 7.95 -18.11
N LEU A 497 21.01 7.97 -18.87
CA LEU A 497 21.92 9.11 -18.95
C LEU A 497 21.34 10.19 -19.89
N MET A 498 21.16 11.40 -19.37
CA MET A 498 20.72 12.56 -20.15
C MET A 498 21.90 13.21 -20.87
N LYS A 499 22.14 12.85 -22.14
CA LYS A 499 23.30 13.31 -22.91
C LYS A 499 23.15 14.73 -23.44
N GLY A 500 21.92 15.20 -23.61
CA GLY A 500 21.60 16.50 -24.20
C GLY A 500 21.76 17.72 -23.30
N GLY A 501 22.11 17.52 -22.02
CA GLY A 501 22.37 18.58 -21.06
C GLY A 501 21.12 19.31 -20.55
N GLU A 502 21.33 20.38 -19.78
CA GLU A 502 20.26 21.19 -19.19
C GLU A 502 19.47 21.98 -20.23
N LEU A 503 18.14 22.01 -20.05
CA LEU A 503 17.21 22.73 -20.93
C LEU A 503 17.64 24.17 -21.16
N LEU A 504 17.89 24.90 -20.07
CA LEU A 504 18.17 26.33 -20.15
C LEU A 504 19.54 26.62 -20.77
N ASP A 505 20.55 25.77 -20.54
CA ASP A 505 21.86 25.93 -21.17
C ASP A 505 21.76 25.78 -22.68
N LYS A 506 20.98 24.80 -23.14
CA LYS A 506 20.77 24.56 -24.57
C LYS A 506 19.95 25.67 -25.20
N ILE A 507 18.87 26.08 -24.54
CA ILE A 507 18.06 27.21 -24.96
C ILE A 507 18.98 28.42 -25.06
N LEU A 508 19.60 28.91 -23.99
CA LEU A 508 20.41 30.14 -23.98
C LEU A 508 21.58 30.17 -24.98
N ARG A 509 22.14 29.02 -25.36
CA ARG A 509 23.20 28.92 -26.39
C ARG A 509 22.67 29.03 -27.82
N GLN A 510 21.38 28.81 -28.05
CA GLN A 510 20.80 28.99 -29.38
C GLN A 510 20.85 30.47 -29.77
N LYS A 511 21.43 30.73 -30.94
CA LYS A 511 21.49 32.08 -31.53
C LYS A 511 20.10 32.59 -31.93
N PHE A 512 19.18 31.68 -32.24
CA PHE A 512 17.82 31.97 -32.65
C PHE A 512 16.87 31.15 -31.78
N PHE A 513 15.98 31.83 -31.06
CA PHE A 513 14.92 31.21 -30.26
C PHE A 513 13.69 32.11 -30.31
N SER A 514 12.55 31.51 -30.59
CA SER A 514 11.28 32.19 -30.87
C SER A 514 10.21 31.85 -29.84
N GLU A 515 9.12 32.64 -29.82
CA GLU A 515 7.94 32.31 -29.00
C GLU A 515 7.37 30.94 -29.34
N ARG A 516 7.42 30.52 -30.61
CA ARG A 516 6.97 29.19 -31.03
C ARG A 516 7.76 28.07 -30.35
N GLU A 517 9.09 28.21 -30.30
CA GLU A 517 9.97 27.23 -29.64
C GLU A 517 9.77 27.24 -28.13
N ALA A 518 9.65 28.43 -27.52
CA ALA A 518 9.32 28.59 -26.10
C ALA A 518 7.98 27.92 -25.75
N SER A 519 6.96 28.11 -26.59
CA SER A 519 5.63 27.52 -26.43
C SER A 519 5.66 25.99 -26.58
N SER A 520 6.45 25.46 -27.52
CA SER A 520 6.61 24.01 -27.70
C SER A 520 7.31 23.33 -26.52
N VAL A 521 8.35 23.97 -25.98
CA VAL A 521 9.03 23.54 -24.75
C VAL A 521 8.07 23.59 -23.56
N LEU A 522 7.38 24.71 -23.37
CA LEU A 522 6.45 24.88 -22.24
C LEU A 522 5.28 23.89 -22.32
N TYR A 523 4.73 23.65 -23.52
CA TYR A 523 3.68 22.67 -23.73
C TYR A 523 4.11 21.28 -23.27
N THR A 524 5.31 20.84 -23.66
CA THR A 524 5.82 19.50 -23.31
C THR A 524 5.99 19.35 -21.80
N ILE A 525 6.60 20.34 -21.15
CA ILE A 525 6.82 20.30 -19.69
C ILE A 525 5.48 20.37 -18.96
N THR A 526 4.59 21.29 -19.34
CA THR A 526 3.29 21.47 -18.68
C THR A 526 2.38 20.26 -18.88
N LYS A 527 2.41 19.62 -20.06
CA LYS A 527 1.68 18.37 -20.30
C LYS A 527 2.15 17.25 -19.36
N THR A 528 3.45 17.17 -19.12
CA THR A 528 4.04 16.21 -18.19
C THR A 528 3.68 16.51 -16.75
N VAL A 529 3.73 17.79 -16.34
CA VAL A 529 3.30 18.22 -15.01
C VAL A 529 1.81 18.01 -14.78
N HIS A 530 0.97 18.26 -15.79
CA HIS A 530 -0.46 17.96 -15.73
C HIS A 530 -0.71 16.47 -15.54
N TYR A 531 0.01 15.61 -16.27
CA TYR A 531 -0.06 14.16 -16.06
C TYR A 531 0.28 13.78 -14.62
N LEU A 532 1.37 14.31 -14.05
CA LEU A 532 1.74 14.09 -12.66
C LEU A 532 0.64 14.57 -11.70
N HIS A 533 0.13 15.80 -11.88
CA HIS A 533 -0.91 16.38 -11.05
C HIS A 533 -2.22 15.57 -11.09
N CYS A 534 -2.61 15.03 -12.25
CA CYS A 534 -3.77 14.14 -12.39
C CYS A 534 -3.59 12.80 -11.66
N GLN A 535 -2.34 12.35 -11.51
CA GLN A 535 -1.98 11.17 -10.70
C GLN A 535 -1.75 11.51 -9.22
N GLY A 536 -2.02 12.77 -8.83
CA GLY A 536 -1.82 13.29 -7.49
C GLY A 536 -0.35 13.59 -7.16
N VAL A 537 0.60 13.44 -8.08
CA VAL A 537 2.01 13.72 -7.81
C VAL A 537 2.31 15.18 -8.05
N VAL A 538 2.87 15.86 -7.05
CA VAL A 538 3.40 17.23 -7.19
C VAL A 538 4.92 17.19 -7.09
N HIS A 539 5.60 17.87 -8.01
CA HIS A 539 7.05 17.74 -8.15
C HIS A 539 7.82 18.54 -7.10
N ARG A 540 7.38 19.77 -6.78
CA ARG A 540 7.87 20.69 -5.73
C ARG A 540 9.29 21.22 -5.88
N ASP A 541 10.10 20.64 -6.77
CA ASP A 541 11.45 21.13 -7.09
C ASP A 541 11.65 21.27 -8.62
N LEU A 542 10.62 21.77 -9.32
CA LEU A 542 10.76 22.07 -10.75
C LEU A 542 11.69 23.26 -10.92
N LYS A 543 12.91 23.00 -11.37
CA LYS A 543 13.89 24.02 -11.72
C LYS A 543 14.63 23.61 -12.98
N PRO A 544 15.25 24.55 -13.71
CA PRO A 544 15.82 24.19 -15.01
C PRO A 544 16.99 23.22 -14.97
N SER A 545 17.71 23.11 -13.84
CA SER A 545 18.73 22.07 -13.65
C SER A 545 18.16 20.66 -13.50
N ASN A 546 16.85 20.53 -13.26
CA ASN A 546 16.14 19.25 -13.11
C ASN A 546 15.37 18.87 -14.39
N ILE A 547 15.48 19.68 -15.46
CA ILE A 547 14.83 19.45 -16.75
C ILE A 547 15.93 19.32 -17.80
N LEU A 548 16.12 18.10 -18.30
CA LEU A 548 17.26 17.74 -19.14
C LEU A 548 16.78 17.22 -20.50
N TYR A 549 17.62 17.37 -21.51
CA TYR A 549 17.42 16.70 -22.79
C TYR A 549 18.07 15.30 -22.76
N MET A 550 17.34 14.29 -23.25
CA MET A 550 17.87 12.94 -23.43
C MET A 550 19.05 12.93 -24.40
N ASP A 551 18.98 13.73 -25.47
CA ASP A 551 19.95 13.73 -26.57
C ASP A 551 20.25 15.16 -27.11
N ASP A 552 21.20 15.23 -28.03
CA ASP A 552 21.66 16.48 -28.62
C ASP A 552 20.70 17.10 -29.65
N SER A 553 19.56 16.47 -29.96
CA SER A 553 18.62 16.99 -30.97
C SER A 553 18.03 18.36 -30.63
N GLY A 554 17.83 18.64 -29.33
CA GLY A 554 17.15 19.84 -28.87
C GLY A 554 15.64 19.84 -29.16
N ASN A 555 15.10 18.70 -29.60
CA ASN A 555 13.67 18.52 -29.80
C ASN A 555 12.96 18.51 -28.43
N PRO A 556 11.90 19.31 -28.20
CA PRO A 556 11.08 19.25 -27.00
C PRO A 556 10.66 17.83 -26.58
N ASP A 557 10.39 16.92 -27.53
CA ASP A 557 9.99 15.53 -27.24
C ASP A 557 11.07 14.73 -26.47
N SER A 558 12.33 15.14 -26.58
CA SER A 558 13.47 14.54 -25.87
C SER A 558 13.66 15.09 -24.45
N ILE A 559 12.83 16.03 -23.99
CA ILE A 559 12.89 16.57 -22.63
C ILE A 559 12.47 15.51 -21.60
N ARG A 560 13.20 15.43 -20.49
CA ARG A 560 12.92 14.59 -19.32
C ARG A 560 12.96 15.42 -18.04
N ILE A 561 11.96 15.24 -17.17
CA ILE A 561 11.99 15.71 -15.78
C ILE A 561 12.73 14.66 -14.96
N CYS A 562 13.76 15.04 -14.21
CA CYS A 562 14.76 14.10 -13.70
C CYS A 562 14.81 13.94 -12.16
N ASP A 563 14.53 14.98 -11.38
CA ASP A 563 14.76 14.93 -9.92
C ASP A 563 13.45 14.91 -9.12
N PHE A 564 13.00 13.70 -8.80
CA PHE A 564 11.79 13.48 -8.01
C PHE A 564 12.05 13.39 -6.50
N GLY A 565 13.25 13.75 -6.04
CA GLY A 565 13.60 13.62 -4.62
C GLY A 565 12.60 14.33 -3.71
N PHE A 566 12.19 15.55 -4.08
CA PHE A 566 11.22 16.37 -3.33
C PHE A 566 9.76 16.16 -3.73
N SER A 567 9.52 15.31 -4.72
CA SER A 567 8.17 15.01 -5.17
C SER A 567 7.39 14.29 -4.09
N LYS A 568 6.09 14.53 -4.10
CA LYS A 568 5.18 13.91 -3.14
C LYS A 568 3.93 13.44 -3.86
N GLN A 569 3.53 12.20 -3.60
CA GLN A 569 2.23 11.72 -4.02
C GLN A 569 1.16 12.25 -3.05
N LEU A 570 0.37 13.21 -3.52
CA LEU A 570 -0.86 13.67 -2.90
C LEU A 570 -2.00 12.71 -3.27
N ARG A 571 -2.88 12.39 -2.33
CA ARG A 571 -4.07 11.58 -2.59
C ARG A 571 -5.33 12.45 -2.47
N GLY A 572 -6.20 12.33 -3.47
CA GLY A 572 -7.55 12.90 -3.50
C GLY A 572 -7.83 13.75 -4.74
N GLY A 573 -8.59 13.24 -5.70
CA GLY A 573 -9.11 13.98 -6.86
C GLY A 573 -10.17 15.03 -6.53
N ASN A 574 -10.52 15.19 -5.24
CA ASN A 574 -11.63 16.02 -4.78
C ASN A 574 -11.17 17.27 -4.01
N GLY A 575 -9.91 17.69 -4.16
CA GLY A 575 -9.45 18.99 -3.63
C GLY A 575 -9.58 19.18 -2.12
N LEU A 576 -9.70 18.09 -1.34
CA LEU A 576 -9.79 18.13 0.11
C LEU A 576 -9.06 16.91 0.70
N LEU A 577 -7.79 17.06 1.09
CA LEU A 577 -7.33 16.39 2.30
C LEU A 577 -8.06 17.08 3.45
N LEU A 578 -9.21 16.58 3.86
CA LEU A 578 -9.77 16.92 5.16
C LEU A 578 -8.82 16.35 6.24
N THR A 579 -7.90 17.22 6.66
CA THR A 579 -7.45 17.44 8.05
C THR A 579 -6.78 16.28 8.80
N PRO A 580 -5.45 16.29 9.03
CA PRO A 580 -4.86 15.50 10.11
C PRO A 580 -4.82 16.34 11.40
N CYS A 581 -5.37 15.75 12.44
CA CYS A 581 -5.55 16.36 13.75
C CYS A 581 -4.42 16.03 14.72
N TYR A 582 -3.94 17.04 15.44
CA TYR A 582 -3.83 17.01 16.88
C TYR A 582 -4.47 18.31 17.40
N THR A 583 -5.57 18.19 18.14
CA THR A 583 -6.34 19.30 18.74
C THR A 583 -6.82 20.36 17.73
N ALA A 584 -8.10 20.27 17.33
CA ALA A 584 -8.76 21.16 16.35
C ALA A 584 -8.78 22.67 16.67
N ASN A 585 -8.15 23.12 17.76
CA ASN A 585 -7.98 24.54 18.08
C ASN A 585 -6.61 25.12 17.68
N PHE A 586 -5.69 24.31 17.12
CA PHE A 586 -4.30 24.74 16.85
C PHE A 586 -3.75 24.38 15.46
N VAL A 587 -4.53 23.76 14.56
CA VAL A 587 -4.11 23.57 13.16
C VAL A 587 -4.51 24.81 12.37
N ALA A 588 -3.49 25.52 11.91
CA ALA A 588 -3.66 26.80 11.29
C ALA A 588 -4.04 26.64 9.79
N PRO A 589 -4.94 27.48 9.24
CA PRO A 589 -5.52 27.36 7.89
C PRO A 589 -4.51 27.13 6.75
N GLU A 590 -3.26 27.56 6.94
CA GLU A 590 -2.16 27.42 5.98
C GLU A 590 -1.80 25.98 5.60
N VAL A 591 -2.13 24.97 6.43
CA VAL A 591 -1.82 23.55 6.14
C VAL A 591 -2.71 22.98 5.04
N LEU A 592 -3.98 23.42 4.98
CA LEU A 592 -4.91 23.11 3.88
C LEU A 592 -4.59 23.98 2.66
N MET A 593 -4.20 25.24 2.88
CA MET A 593 -3.72 26.11 1.80
C MET A 593 -2.45 25.54 1.13
N ARG A 594 -1.60 24.81 1.86
CA ARG A 594 -0.35 24.23 1.36
C ARG A 594 -0.50 23.25 0.19
N GLN A 595 -1.63 22.57 0.02
CA GLN A 595 -1.79 21.56 -1.04
C GLN A 595 -2.05 22.18 -2.41
N GLY A 596 -3.00 23.13 -2.48
CA GLY A 596 -3.18 23.96 -3.67
C GLY A 596 -1.94 24.82 -3.93
N TYR A 597 -1.27 25.26 -2.86
CA TYR A 597 0.01 25.96 -2.94
C TYR A 597 1.12 25.11 -3.59
N ASP A 598 1.29 23.84 -3.22
CA ASP A 598 2.35 22.97 -3.76
C ASP A 598 2.18 22.76 -5.28
N ALA A 599 0.97 22.45 -5.76
CA ALA A 599 0.73 22.32 -7.21
C ALA A 599 0.88 23.68 -7.92
N ALA A 600 0.46 24.78 -7.29
CA ALA A 600 0.67 26.12 -7.80
C ALA A 600 2.16 26.54 -7.78
N CYS A 601 3.01 25.96 -6.93
CA CYS A 601 4.46 26.18 -6.93
C CYS A 601 5.13 25.59 -8.18
N ASP A 602 4.66 24.43 -8.64
CA ASP A 602 5.11 23.88 -9.93
C ASP A 602 4.78 24.86 -11.06
N ILE A 603 3.57 25.43 -11.09
CA ILE A 603 3.17 26.41 -12.11
C ILE A 603 3.95 27.72 -12.00
N TRP A 604 4.22 28.21 -10.79
CA TRP A 604 5.08 29.38 -10.59
C TRP A 604 6.47 29.13 -11.17
N SER A 605 7.03 27.95 -10.92
CA SER A 605 8.34 27.56 -11.42
C SER A 605 8.37 27.50 -12.95
N LEU A 606 7.30 27.00 -13.58
CA LEU A 606 7.14 27.03 -15.04
C LEU A 606 6.99 28.47 -15.57
N GLY A 607 6.35 29.37 -14.83
CA GLY A 607 6.26 30.79 -15.16
C GLY A 607 7.62 31.49 -15.13
N VAL A 608 8.45 31.21 -14.12
CA VAL A 608 9.83 31.72 -14.03
C VAL A 608 10.68 31.20 -15.19
N LEU A 609 10.53 29.92 -15.54
CA LEU A 609 11.17 29.33 -16.72
C LEU A 609 10.72 30.01 -18.01
N LEU A 610 9.40 30.19 -18.22
CA LEU A 610 8.85 30.88 -19.40
C LEU A 610 9.39 32.31 -19.52
N TYR A 611 9.37 33.07 -18.43
CA TYR A 611 9.93 34.42 -18.40
C TYR A 611 11.39 34.39 -18.88
N THR A 612 12.18 33.48 -18.34
CA THR A 612 13.61 33.40 -18.65
C THR A 612 13.86 32.98 -20.10
N MET A 613 13.06 32.06 -20.64
CA MET A 613 13.12 31.65 -22.05
C MET A 613 12.87 32.81 -23.01
N LEU A 614 11.93 33.72 -22.67
CA LEU A 614 11.53 34.85 -23.50
C LEU A 614 12.42 36.08 -23.32
N ALA A 615 12.72 36.42 -22.07
CA ALA A 615 13.47 37.62 -21.71
C ALA A 615 14.99 37.44 -21.82
N GLY A 616 15.49 36.21 -21.64
CA GLY A 616 16.92 35.92 -21.53
C GLY A 616 17.54 36.28 -20.17
N TYR A 617 16.73 36.68 -19.19
CA TYR A 617 17.10 36.95 -17.81
C TYR A 617 15.94 36.55 -16.88
N THR A 618 16.18 36.45 -15.57
CA THR A 618 15.14 35.98 -14.62
C THR A 618 14.24 37.14 -14.17
N PRO A 619 12.96 36.88 -13.80
CA PRO A 619 12.02 37.95 -13.45
C PRO A 619 12.30 38.65 -12.13
N PHE A 620 13.00 37.99 -11.21
CA PHE A 620 13.13 38.45 -9.82
C PHE A 620 14.57 38.60 -9.33
N ALA A 621 15.58 38.07 -10.04
CA ALA A 621 16.99 38.21 -9.65
C ALA A 621 17.77 38.99 -10.73
N ASN A 622 18.42 40.07 -10.30
CA ASN A 622 19.26 40.93 -11.11
C ASN A 622 20.67 40.34 -11.29
N GLY A 623 21.05 39.32 -10.50
CA GLY A 623 22.31 38.61 -10.63
C GLY A 623 22.58 37.62 -9.49
N PRO A 624 23.68 36.85 -9.55
CA PRO A 624 24.04 35.85 -8.54
C PRO A 624 24.44 36.44 -7.17
N LYS A 625 24.58 37.77 -7.07
CA LYS A 625 24.94 38.48 -5.84
C LYS A 625 23.73 38.99 -5.04
N ASP A 626 22.52 38.89 -5.59
CA ASP A 626 21.31 39.28 -4.88
C ASP A 626 21.13 38.42 -3.63
N THR A 627 20.70 39.04 -2.54
CA THR A 627 20.38 38.30 -1.31
C THR A 627 19.03 37.59 -1.42
N PRO A 628 18.83 36.43 -0.76
CA PRO A 628 17.53 35.75 -0.73
C PRO A 628 16.38 36.68 -0.29
N GLU A 629 16.64 37.58 0.65
CA GLU A 629 15.67 38.54 1.18
C GLU A 629 15.21 39.55 0.12
N GLU A 630 16.14 40.08 -0.68
CA GLU A 630 15.83 41.00 -1.78
C GLU A 630 15.01 40.32 -2.88
N ILE A 631 15.37 39.07 -3.22
CA ILE A 631 14.63 38.29 -4.21
C ILE A 631 13.22 38.01 -3.71
N LEU A 632 13.07 37.57 -2.46
CA LEU A 632 11.76 37.31 -1.84
C LEU A 632 10.90 38.56 -1.73
N LEU A 633 11.51 39.73 -1.49
CA LEU A 633 10.79 41.01 -1.47
C LEU A 633 10.22 41.35 -2.85
N ARG A 634 11.01 41.16 -3.92
CA ARG A 634 10.55 41.38 -5.31
C ARG A 634 9.45 40.40 -5.69
N MET A 635 9.59 39.12 -5.33
CA MET A 635 8.54 38.11 -5.54
C MET A 635 7.24 38.47 -4.80
N GLY A 636 7.34 38.86 -3.53
CA GLY A 636 6.18 39.26 -2.72
C GLY A 636 5.51 40.55 -3.19
N SER A 637 6.23 41.42 -3.90
CA SER A 637 5.65 42.62 -4.52
C SER A 637 4.81 42.32 -5.76
N GLY A 638 5.00 41.15 -6.38
CA GLY A 638 4.32 40.76 -7.63
C GLY A 638 4.71 41.58 -8.86
N LYS A 639 5.69 42.49 -8.75
CA LYS A 639 6.09 43.38 -9.84
C LYS A 639 7.28 42.78 -10.60
N PHE A 640 7.06 42.40 -11.85
CA PHE A 640 8.10 42.07 -12.83
C PHE A 640 7.84 42.87 -14.11
N SER A 641 8.89 43.23 -14.85
CA SER A 641 8.75 44.02 -16.08
C SER A 641 8.34 43.12 -17.25
N LEU A 642 7.30 43.56 -17.98
CA LEU A 642 6.85 43.02 -19.27
C LEU A 642 7.03 44.05 -20.39
N SER A 643 7.93 45.01 -20.20
CA SER A 643 8.31 46.03 -21.17
C SER A 643 9.84 46.17 -21.22
N GLY A 644 10.34 46.59 -22.38
CA GLY A 644 11.77 46.76 -22.64
C GLY A 644 12.47 45.48 -23.10
N GLY A 645 13.45 45.67 -24.00
CA GLY A 645 14.23 44.57 -24.55
C GLY A 645 13.37 43.64 -25.41
N ASN A 646 13.45 42.33 -25.16
CA ASN A 646 12.65 41.35 -25.89
C ASN A 646 11.14 41.53 -25.69
N TRP A 647 10.71 42.08 -24.56
CA TRP A 647 9.28 42.21 -24.24
C TRP A 647 8.53 43.16 -25.16
N ASP A 648 9.22 44.07 -25.85
CA ASP A 648 8.60 44.96 -26.83
C ASP A 648 8.17 44.19 -28.09
N MET A 649 8.79 43.03 -28.35
CA MET A 649 8.50 42.15 -29.49
C MET A 649 7.64 40.94 -29.12
N VAL A 650 7.58 40.58 -27.84
CA VAL A 650 6.79 39.44 -27.34
C VAL A 650 5.30 39.74 -27.38
N SER A 651 4.51 38.78 -27.88
CA SER A 651 3.07 38.90 -28.04
C SER A 651 2.30 39.16 -26.74
N ASP A 652 1.20 39.90 -26.84
CA ASP A 652 0.32 40.15 -25.68
C ASP A 652 -0.30 38.86 -25.14
N SER A 653 -0.52 37.86 -26.00
CA SER A 653 -1.00 36.54 -25.56
C SER A 653 0.02 35.80 -24.69
N SER A 654 1.32 35.94 -24.99
CA SER A 654 2.38 35.39 -24.13
C SER A 654 2.44 36.11 -22.78
N LYS A 655 2.31 37.44 -22.79
CA LYS A 655 2.32 38.27 -21.58
C LYS A 655 1.13 37.95 -20.68
N ASP A 656 -0.05 37.75 -21.26
CA ASP A 656 -1.25 37.33 -20.52
C ASP A 656 -1.03 35.98 -19.83
N LEU A 657 -0.61 34.95 -20.56
CA LEU A 657 -0.32 33.63 -19.97
C LEU A 657 0.67 33.73 -18.81
N LEU A 658 1.78 34.45 -19.02
CA LEU A 658 2.82 34.60 -18.01
C LEU A 658 2.29 35.30 -16.74
N SER A 659 1.42 36.31 -16.90
CA SER A 659 0.78 36.99 -15.76
C SER A 659 -0.10 36.05 -14.93
N LYS A 660 -0.77 35.08 -15.57
CA LYS A 660 -1.61 34.06 -14.91
C LYS A 660 -0.78 32.99 -14.21
N MET A 661 0.38 32.63 -14.76
CA MET A 661 1.30 31.66 -14.16
C MET A 661 2.09 32.25 -12.99
N LEU A 662 2.45 33.54 -13.06
CA LEU A 662 3.18 34.27 -12.00
C LEU A 662 2.26 35.09 -11.09
N HIS A 663 0.98 34.72 -11.01
CA HIS A 663 0.06 35.37 -10.08
C HIS A 663 0.51 35.14 -8.62
N VAL A 664 0.60 36.20 -7.83
CA VAL A 664 1.12 36.15 -6.44
C VAL A 664 0.23 35.27 -5.56
N ASP A 665 -1.09 35.43 -5.68
CA ASP A 665 -2.07 34.55 -5.03
C ASP A 665 -2.09 33.18 -5.74
N PRO A 666 -1.72 32.07 -5.05
CA PRO A 666 -1.76 30.72 -5.59
C PRO A 666 -3.15 30.27 -6.05
N HIS A 667 -4.23 30.80 -5.48
CA HIS A 667 -5.60 30.39 -5.81
C HIS A 667 -6.12 31.01 -7.10
N GLN A 668 -5.55 32.15 -7.50
CA GLN A 668 -5.83 32.82 -8.76
C GLN A 668 -4.83 32.41 -9.85
N ARG A 669 -3.77 31.69 -9.47
CA ARG A 669 -2.77 31.16 -10.39
C ARG A 669 -3.37 30.02 -11.20
N TYR A 670 -3.02 29.97 -12.48
CA TYR A 670 -3.50 28.89 -13.33
C TYR A 670 -3.03 27.51 -12.85
N SER A 671 -3.87 26.50 -13.04
CA SER A 671 -3.48 25.10 -12.97
C SER A 671 -2.77 24.65 -14.25
N ALA A 672 -2.09 23.50 -14.22
CA ALA A 672 -1.45 22.93 -15.42
C ALA A 672 -2.46 22.72 -16.56
N GLU A 673 -3.68 22.30 -16.23
CA GLU A 673 -4.77 22.13 -17.19
C GLU A 673 -5.18 23.46 -17.84
N GLN A 674 -5.30 24.53 -17.04
CA GLN A 674 -5.65 25.86 -17.54
C GLN A 674 -4.56 26.43 -18.46
N VAL A 675 -3.28 26.22 -18.12
CA VAL A 675 -2.14 26.60 -18.99
C VAL A 675 -2.22 25.88 -20.34
N LEU A 676 -2.51 24.57 -20.35
CA LEU A 676 -2.61 23.78 -21.58
C LEU A 676 -3.78 24.21 -22.48
N LYS A 677 -4.85 24.78 -21.90
CA LYS A 677 -6.01 25.31 -22.63
C LYS A 677 -5.83 26.76 -23.12
N HIS A 678 -4.76 27.44 -22.70
CA HIS A 678 -4.55 28.84 -23.05
C HIS A 678 -4.28 29.03 -24.56
N ALA A 679 -4.71 30.16 -25.13
CA ALA A 679 -4.59 30.46 -26.56
C ALA A 679 -3.14 30.38 -27.05
N TRP A 680 -2.19 30.95 -26.30
CA TRP A 680 -0.76 30.92 -26.64
C TRP A 680 -0.15 29.50 -26.75
N ILE A 681 -0.73 28.52 -26.04
CA ILE A 681 -0.29 27.11 -26.09
C ILE A 681 -1.02 26.33 -27.18
N THR A 682 -2.34 26.50 -27.26
CA THR A 682 -3.19 25.79 -28.23
C THR A 682 -2.92 26.24 -29.68
N GLN A 683 -2.54 27.50 -29.88
CA GLN A 683 -2.21 28.09 -31.18
C GLN A 683 -0.71 28.22 -31.42
N ARG A 684 0.12 27.37 -30.79
CA ARG A 684 1.60 27.46 -30.89
C ARG A 684 2.13 27.45 -32.33
N ASP A 685 1.47 26.74 -33.23
CA ASP A 685 1.88 26.60 -34.64
C ASP A 685 1.62 27.87 -35.47
N THR A 686 0.85 28.82 -34.93
CA THR A 686 0.60 30.13 -35.55
C THR A 686 1.42 31.24 -34.88
N LEU A 687 2.21 30.93 -33.83
CA LEU A 687 3.04 31.91 -33.16
C LEU A 687 4.17 32.42 -34.06
N PRO A 688 4.59 33.68 -33.86
CA PRO A 688 5.62 34.30 -34.67
C PRO A 688 6.98 33.60 -34.52
N HIS A 689 7.75 33.63 -35.61
CA HIS A 689 9.15 33.21 -35.65
C HIS A 689 10.12 34.37 -35.32
N PHE A 690 9.62 35.46 -34.73
CA PHE A 690 10.46 36.61 -34.39
C PHE A 690 11.58 36.19 -33.44
N GLN A 691 12.78 36.74 -33.69
CA GLN A 691 14.00 36.36 -33.00
C GLN A 691 14.15 37.20 -31.73
N LEU A 692 14.28 36.53 -30.59
CA LEU A 692 14.55 37.16 -29.31
C LEU A 692 16.06 37.48 -29.21
N ALA A 693 16.42 38.73 -28.89
CA ALA A 693 17.80 39.14 -28.68
C ALA A 693 18.33 38.57 -27.36
N ARG A 694 19.62 38.21 -27.30
CA ARG A 694 20.20 37.58 -26.10
C ARG A 694 21.46 38.27 -25.61
N HIS A 695 21.63 38.25 -24.29
CA HIS A 695 22.83 38.72 -23.61
C HIS A 695 23.97 37.71 -23.74
N ASP A 696 25.19 38.20 -23.92
CA ASP A 696 26.43 37.42 -24.09
C ASP A 696 26.94 36.69 -22.81
N ALA A 697 26.09 36.46 -21.80
CA ALA A 697 26.50 35.85 -20.53
C ALA A 697 25.50 34.84 -19.92
N PRO A 698 25.30 33.65 -20.53
CA PRO A 698 24.38 32.61 -20.04
C PRO A 698 24.62 32.16 -18.58
N HIS A 699 25.88 32.18 -18.14
CA HIS A 699 26.27 31.78 -16.78
C HIS A 699 25.72 32.70 -15.69
N LEU A 700 25.54 34.00 -15.96
CA LEU A 700 24.96 34.96 -15.01
C LEU A 700 23.46 34.68 -14.80
N VAL A 701 22.75 34.35 -15.88
CA VAL A 701 21.33 33.98 -15.85
C VAL A 701 21.14 32.70 -15.01
N LYS A 702 22.02 31.71 -15.19
CA LYS A 702 22.01 30.48 -14.40
C LYS A 702 22.25 30.74 -12.90
N GLY A 703 23.23 31.58 -12.57
CA GLY A 703 23.50 31.97 -11.18
C GLY A 703 22.33 32.73 -10.53
N ALA A 704 21.73 33.68 -11.25
CA ALA A 704 20.55 34.41 -10.79
C ALA A 704 19.32 33.49 -10.61
N MET A 705 19.17 32.50 -11.49
CA MET A 705 18.11 31.51 -11.38
C MET A 705 18.30 30.58 -10.18
N ALA A 706 19.51 30.06 -9.99
CA ALA A 706 19.84 29.27 -8.80
C ALA A 706 19.58 30.04 -7.50
N ALA A 707 19.93 31.33 -7.45
CA ALA A 707 19.63 32.21 -6.33
C ALA A 707 18.11 32.36 -6.10
N THR A 708 17.32 32.48 -7.16
CA THR A 708 15.85 32.57 -7.09
C THR A 708 15.22 31.32 -6.47
N TYR A 709 15.64 30.13 -6.93
CA TYR A 709 15.15 28.86 -6.38
C TYR A 709 15.69 28.58 -4.96
N SER A 710 16.90 29.02 -4.65
CA SER A 710 17.46 28.93 -3.29
C SER A 710 16.69 29.81 -2.30
N ALA A 711 16.29 31.02 -2.71
CA ALA A 711 15.50 31.93 -1.90
C ALA A 711 14.10 31.38 -1.59
N LEU A 712 13.47 30.72 -2.57
CA LEU A 712 12.22 29.98 -2.39
C LEU A 712 12.32 28.87 -1.33
N GLY A 713 13.47 28.20 -1.22
CA GLY A 713 13.71 27.15 -0.21
C GLY A 713 13.81 27.66 1.24
N HIS A 714 14.25 28.91 1.44
CA HIS A 714 14.55 29.47 2.77
C HIS A 714 13.32 29.88 3.60
N LYS A 715 12.13 30.00 3.01
CA LYS A 715 10.92 30.51 3.69
C LYS A 715 9.81 29.50 3.99
N THR A 716 10.05 28.20 3.86
CA THR A 716 9.11 27.24 4.45
C THR A 716 9.47 27.07 5.92
N CYS A 717 8.65 27.62 6.81
CA CYS A 717 8.61 27.19 8.21
C CYS A 717 8.39 25.67 8.17
N GLN A 718 9.47 24.91 8.29
CA GLN A 718 9.40 23.48 8.46
C GLN A 718 9.01 23.29 9.92
N PRO A 719 7.81 22.75 10.24
CA PRO A 719 7.63 22.17 11.56
C PRO A 719 8.76 21.15 11.73
N VAL A 720 9.41 21.15 12.89
CA VAL A 720 10.40 20.14 13.24
C VAL A 720 9.68 18.80 13.19
N LEU A 721 9.87 18.05 12.10
CA LEU A 721 9.33 16.71 11.94
C LEU A 721 10.14 15.82 12.87
N GLU A 722 9.48 15.26 13.88
CA GLU A 722 10.07 14.19 14.67
C GLU A 722 10.26 12.95 13.79
N PRO A 723 11.25 12.08 14.11
CA PRO A 723 11.43 10.84 13.38
C PRO A 723 10.14 10.02 13.31
N VAL A 724 9.88 9.33 12.20
CA VAL A 724 8.70 8.46 12.01
C VAL A 724 8.49 7.50 13.19
N ALA A 725 9.58 7.09 13.86
CA ALA A 725 9.57 6.26 15.07
C ALA A 725 8.84 6.87 16.29
N ALA A 726 8.64 8.19 16.33
CA ALA A 726 7.93 8.90 17.40
C ALA A 726 6.41 8.77 17.31
N SER A 727 5.86 8.39 16.15
CA SER A 727 4.43 8.13 15.96
C SER A 727 3.96 7.00 16.88
N SER A 728 2.78 7.15 17.51
CA SER A 728 2.12 6.11 18.31
C SER A 728 1.92 4.81 17.53
N LEU A 729 1.76 4.90 16.20
CA LEU A 729 1.65 3.78 15.28
C LEU A 729 3.01 3.06 15.08
N ALA A 730 4.10 3.81 14.97
CA ALA A 730 5.46 3.27 14.90
C ALA A 730 5.93 2.69 16.25
N GLN A 731 5.53 3.27 17.38
CA GLN A 731 5.76 2.74 18.72
C GLN A 731 5.11 1.37 18.92
N ARG A 732 3.89 1.17 18.40
CA ARG A 732 3.23 -0.15 18.39
C ARG A 732 4.01 -1.20 17.59
N ARG A 733 4.62 -0.80 16.46
CA ARG A 733 5.52 -1.67 15.68
C ARG A 733 6.72 -2.13 16.51
N ASN A 734 7.33 -1.23 17.29
CA ASN A 734 8.46 -1.55 18.17
C ASN A 734 8.07 -2.40 19.40
N MET A 735 6.89 -2.20 20.00
CA MET A 735 6.42 -3.05 21.11
C MET A 735 6.12 -4.49 20.67
N LYS A 736 5.69 -4.69 19.42
CA LYS A 736 5.57 -6.03 18.81
C LYS A 736 6.94 -6.71 18.65
N LYS A 737 8.02 -5.95 18.38
CA LYS A 737 9.39 -6.49 18.33
C LYS A 737 9.84 -7.03 19.68
N LEU A 738 9.62 -6.26 20.76
CA LEU A 738 9.96 -6.66 22.13
C LEU A 738 9.20 -7.91 22.61
N THR A 739 7.91 -8.03 22.27
CA THR A 739 7.12 -9.22 22.64
C THR A 739 7.42 -10.46 21.80
N SER A 740 8.10 -10.32 20.65
CA SER A 740 8.50 -11.44 19.78
C SER A 740 9.87 -12.04 20.12
N ILE A 741 10.70 -11.33 20.88
CA ILE A 741 12.05 -11.76 21.27
C ILE A 741 12.07 -12.32 22.70
N ASP A 742 11.15 -11.90 23.58
CA ASP A 742 11.12 -12.30 25.00
C ASP A 742 9.83 -13.06 25.45
N MET A 743 9.26 -13.93 24.61
CA MET A 743 8.27 -14.93 25.05
C MET A 743 8.38 -16.31 24.39
#